data_AF-A0A7Y5BVV8-F1
#
_entry.id   AF-A0A7Y5BVV8-F1
#
_cell.length_a   1.000
_cell.length_b   1.000
_cell.length_c   1.000
_cell.angle_alpha   90.00
_cell.angle_beta   90.00
_cell.angle_gamma   90.00
#
_symmetry.space_group_name_H-M   'P 1'
#
loop_
_entity.id
_entity.type
_entity.pdbx_description
1 polymer ?
#
loop_
_entity_poly.entity_id
_entity_poly.type
_entity_poly.pdbx_seq_one_letter_code
_entity_poly.pdbx_strand_id
1 'polypeptide(L)'
;MTTLESSILRIFHMNGDAVGVGFLLDNRHGLTCAHVVASALGLRTYPENLPTEKIILDFPLVASGEKFTARVMDWHPPQPDGKGDLARLEILSPLPKEAGPVPMVQEENVWNKTFRAFGFPSGREAGVWADGKIKGKQALGWFQIEDTNALGYFVQSGFSGSPVWVEELGGVVGMVVAADKQTEHRSAFMIPAKVLVDFWKPAGQMIKGYRVIEKIAAGGNGEVYKAYQPQIDRKVAIKVILPEYANQSKFILRFEEEARVVARLEHPHIVPLYDYWRDPTGAFLVMRWFPDSLSNAQKHPLSLEQIIRVFEQVGSALTHIHQKDVFHRDLKPANILLDEKGNAYLSDFGIAKDFQANKNLTKPEELVMGTLSYAAPEQLRGEIPTPQSDIFSLGVILFELLTGQNPLVKIPYHERLFPNEAFSSFSSLRPDLPAELDIIIQHATAFSPEDRYASVQAFLSDLLRAVKGEVSPVDDLEDEEVTLQNPYKGIEAFDEADAEIFFGRENLVQNLLERMREMGEYANFLAVVGPSGSGKSSVVKAGLLPALRQGALPGSENWFIVKITPSLHPLEELEDALVRIAVTQPPDLVEWMKKDERGLVRAARSIMPKGGKLLLVVDQFEEIFTLSHKDEAEYFLKGIFAALTDPKNPIRVIATLRADFYDRPLMHPQLGQLFKERQETITVMTRDELIEAIQKPAESVGAKLETGLVELIANDILEEPGALPLLQFALTELFEHRQGRRLTHEAYQEIGGVRGALRRRAEKVFSNLTPVEQVTAKQIFLRLVTPGEGREDTRRKVLRAELDTLENPETIQKVLDTFDQARLLSFDRDSNSREPTIEVAHEALIREWLTLREWLDENREGVRLHRHLTEAAREWQAMNQDSGVLYRGARLIQITEYVEKQVPALNELERAFLQASHVEE
;
A
#
# COMPACT_ATOMS: atom_id res chain seq x y z
N MET A 1 12.77 -32.43 -15.09
CA MET A 1 13.86 -31.66 -14.48
C MET A 1 13.32 -31.00 -13.24
N THR A 2 13.98 -31.18 -12.10
CA THR A 2 13.54 -30.59 -10.82
C THR A 2 14.01 -29.13 -10.72
N THR A 3 13.34 -28.33 -9.89
CA THR A 3 13.73 -26.93 -9.63
C THR A 3 15.17 -26.79 -9.12
N LEU A 4 15.64 -27.79 -8.38
CA LEU A 4 17.03 -27.87 -7.93
C LEU A 4 18.01 -28.03 -9.10
N GLU A 5 17.72 -28.95 -10.02
CA GLU A 5 18.57 -29.25 -11.18
C GLU A 5 18.74 -28.03 -12.09
N SER A 6 17.68 -27.23 -12.28
CA SER A 6 17.71 -26.02 -13.12
C SER A 6 18.52 -24.87 -12.53
N SER A 7 18.83 -24.89 -11.24
CA SER A 7 19.52 -23.78 -10.56
C SER A 7 21.03 -23.94 -10.43
N ILE A 8 21.55 -25.17 -10.55
CA ILE A 8 22.93 -25.49 -10.15
C ILE A 8 23.94 -24.84 -11.10
N LEU A 9 24.93 -24.18 -10.50
CA LEU A 9 26.08 -23.58 -11.16
C LEU A 9 27.34 -24.38 -10.83
N ARG A 10 28.24 -24.54 -11.80
CA ARG A 10 29.61 -25.01 -11.56
C ARG A 10 30.57 -23.87 -11.83
N ILE A 11 31.41 -23.57 -10.86
CA ILE A 11 32.33 -22.43 -10.89
C ILE A 11 33.75 -22.93 -11.18
N PHE A 12 34.45 -22.24 -12.09
CA PHE A 12 35.77 -22.63 -12.56
C PHE A 12 36.88 -21.72 -12.04
N HIS A 13 38.03 -22.33 -11.79
CA HIS A 13 39.31 -21.62 -11.71
C HIS A 13 39.76 -21.20 -13.12
N MET A 14 40.63 -20.20 -13.18
CA MET A 14 41.26 -19.72 -14.43
C MET A 14 42.00 -20.81 -15.23
N ASN A 15 42.33 -21.95 -14.62
CA ASN A 15 43.01 -23.08 -15.26
C ASN A 15 42.03 -24.11 -15.86
N GLY A 16 40.71 -23.91 -15.69
CA GLY A 16 39.66 -24.80 -16.20
C GLY A 16 39.12 -25.81 -15.19
N ASP A 17 39.70 -25.91 -13.99
CA ASP A 17 39.23 -26.86 -12.96
C ASP A 17 37.98 -26.33 -12.25
N ALA A 18 37.05 -27.23 -11.93
CA ALA A 18 35.90 -26.88 -11.08
C ALA A 18 36.36 -26.69 -9.62
N VAL A 19 36.06 -25.53 -9.04
CA VAL A 19 36.46 -25.18 -7.67
C VAL A 19 35.31 -25.18 -6.68
N GLY A 20 34.07 -25.15 -7.17
CA GLY A 20 32.90 -25.20 -6.31
C GLY A 20 31.60 -25.10 -7.09
N VAL A 21 30.54 -24.99 -6.31
CA VAL A 21 29.16 -24.99 -6.76
C VAL A 21 28.55 -23.64 -6.42
N GLY A 22 27.52 -23.25 -7.16
CA GLY A 22 26.61 -22.19 -6.76
C GLY A 22 25.19 -22.56 -7.17
N PHE A 23 24.24 -21.69 -6.89
CA PHE A 23 22.87 -21.86 -7.34
C PHE A 23 22.16 -20.53 -7.58
N LEU A 24 21.18 -20.54 -8.50
CA LEU A 24 20.38 -19.36 -8.84
C LEU A 24 19.37 -19.00 -7.76
N LEU A 25 19.31 -17.71 -7.42
CA LEU A 25 18.28 -17.13 -6.54
C LEU A 25 17.21 -16.37 -7.32
N ASP A 26 17.54 -15.83 -8.49
CA ASP A 26 16.62 -15.23 -9.44
C ASP A 26 17.13 -15.43 -10.89
N ASN A 27 16.53 -14.76 -11.87
CA ASN A 27 16.87 -14.89 -13.29
C ASN A 27 18.18 -14.19 -13.70
N ARG A 28 18.99 -13.69 -12.77
CA ARG A 28 20.22 -12.96 -13.05
C ARG A 28 21.33 -13.17 -12.03
N HIS A 29 21.01 -13.66 -10.84
CA HIS A 29 21.94 -13.72 -9.72
C HIS A 29 22.06 -15.13 -9.13
N GLY A 30 23.27 -15.45 -8.71
CA GLY A 30 23.61 -16.71 -8.04
C GLY A 30 24.30 -16.49 -6.69
N LEU A 31 24.26 -17.52 -5.85
CA LEU A 31 24.92 -17.57 -4.56
C LEU A 31 25.96 -18.68 -4.52
N THR A 32 27.09 -18.42 -3.86
CA THR A 32 28.15 -19.40 -3.58
C THR A 32 28.93 -19.01 -2.32
N CYS A 33 29.96 -19.77 -1.95
CA CYS A 33 30.88 -19.42 -0.87
C CYS A 33 31.93 -18.38 -1.30
N ALA A 34 32.32 -17.48 -0.39
CA ALA A 34 33.36 -16.50 -0.65
C ALA A 34 34.71 -17.16 -0.96
N HIS A 35 35.04 -18.27 -0.31
CA HIS A 35 36.28 -19.00 -0.60
C HIS A 35 36.27 -19.65 -1.98
N VAL A 36 35.10 -20.04 -2.52
CA VAL A 36 34.98 -20.58 -3.87
C VAL A 36 35.30 -19.49 -4.89
N VAL A 37 34.81 -18.27 -4.66
CA VAL A 37 35.15 -17.09 -5.48
C VAL A 37 36.63 -16.75 -5.38
N ALA A 38 37.20 -16.72 -4.17
CA ALA A 38 38.63 -16.49 -3.97
C ALA A 38 39.47 -17.54 -4.70
N SER A 39 39.09 -18.82 -4.62
CA SER A 39 39.74 -19.90 -5.36
C SER A 39 39.59 -19.71 -6.87
N ALA A 40 38.40 -19.39 -7.38
CA ALA A 40 38.16 -19.18 -8.82
C ALA A 40 39.07 -18.08 -9.40
N LEU A 41 39.36 -17.05 -8.60
CA LEU A 41 40.21 -15.92 -8.96
C LEU A 41 41.70 -16.11 -8.61
N GLY A 42 42.09 -17.24 -8.01
CA GLY A 42 43.48 -17.49 -7.58
C GLY A 42 43.95 -16.61 -6.43
N LEU A 43 43.03 -16.05 -5.64
CA LEU A 43 43.32 -15.15 -4.51
C LEU A 43 43.77 -15.95 -3.28
N ARG A 44 44.87 -15.53 -2.65
CA ARG A 44 45.38 -16.11 -1.39
C ARG A 44 44.80 -15.45 -0.13
N THR A 45 44.25 -14.25 -0.27
CA THR A 45 43.66 -13.43 0.79
C THR A 45 42.45 -12.67 0.25
N TYR A 46 41.54 -12.25 1.12
CA TYR A 46 40.38 -11.43 0.75
C TYR A 46 40.76 -9.95 0.72
N PRO A 47 40.82 -9.29 -0.47
CA PRO A 47 41.04 -7.85 -0.55
C PRO A 47 39.91 -7.04 0.12
N GLU A 48 40.23 -5.82 0.56
CA GLU A 48 39.25 -4.87 1.11
C GLU A 48 38.22 -4.42 0.07
N ASN A 49 38.65 -4.28 -1.20
CA ASN A 49 37.77 -3.95 -2.32
C ASN A 49 37.26 -5.21 -3.02
N LEU A 50 36.05 -5.16 -3.56
CA LEU A 50 35.48 -6.25 -4.35
C LEU A 50 36.33 -6.54 -5.60
N PRO A 51 36.57 -7.82 -5.94
CA PRO A 51 37.27 -8.19 -7.17
C PRO A 51 36.53 -7.67 -8.41
N THR A 52 37.28 -7.20 -9.41
CA THR A 52 36.71 -6.69 -10.68
C THR A 52 36.75 -7.74 -11.79
N GLU A 53 37.53 -8.79 -11.59
CA GLU A 53 37.70 -9.92 -12.46
C GLU A 53 36.40 -10.74 -12.57
N LYS A 54 36.16 -11.28 -13.77
CA LYS A 54 34.97 -12.09 -14.04
C LYS A 54 35.17 -13.53 -13.59
N ILE A 55 34.13 -14.10 -13.00
CA ILE A 55 34.03 -15.52 -12.66
C ILE A 55 33.50 -16.28 -13.88
N ILE A 56 34.13 -17.40 -14.21
CA ILE A 56 33.67 -18.30 -15.26
C ILE A 56 32.83 -19.40 -14.62
N LEU A 57 31.64 -19.66 -15.16
CA LEU A 57 30.74 -20.70 -14.69
C LEU A 57 30.01 -21.39 -15.84
N ASP A 58 29.42 -22.55 -15.57
CA ASP A 58 28.43 -23.17 -16.45
C ASP A 58 27.24 -23.75 -15.68
N PHE A 59 26.23 -24.16 -16.44
CA PHE A 59 25.05 -24.83 -15.93
C PHE A 59 25.09 -26.33 -16.28
N PRO A 60 25.71 -27.17 -15.46
CA PRO A 60 26.10 -28.54 -15.81
C PRO A 60 24.91 -29.47 -16.09
N LEU A 61 23.71 -29.16 -15.59
CA LEU A 61 22.54 -30.00 -15.77
C LEU A 61 21.60 -29.52 -16.88
N VAL A 62 21.57 -28.21 -17.18
CA VAL A 62 20.68 -27.62 -18.23
C VAL A 62 21.41 -27.23 -19.52
N ALA A 63 22.65 -26.75 -19.44
CA ALA A 63 23.44 -26.25 -20.57
C ALA A 63 24.92 -26.65 -20.42
N SER A 64 25.15 -27.95 -20.28
CA SER A 64 26.50 -28.49 -20.07
C SER A 64 27.43 -28.13 -21.22
N GLY A 65 28.55 -27.47 -20.90
CA GLY A 65 29.59 -27.10 -21.86
C GLY A 65 29.52 -25.65 -22.37
N GLU A 66 28.41 -24.95 -22.15
CA GLU A 66 28.30 -23.51 -22.43
C GLU A 66 28.85 -22.68 -21.25
N LYS A 67 29.80 -21.78 -21.53
CA LYS A 67 30.43 -20.96 -20.49
C LYS A 67 29.77 -19.59 -20.38
N PHE A 68 29.49 -19.20 -19.15
CA PHE A 68 28.95 -17.91 -18.78
C PHE A 68 29.98 -17.14 -17.95
N THR A 69 29.78 -15.82 -17.88
CA THR A 69 30.59 -14.95 -17.02
C THR A 69 29.71 -14.26 -16.00
N ALA A 70 30.22 -14.16 -14.77
CA ALA A 70 29.59 -13.43 -13.69
C ALA A 70 30.56 -12.43 -13.05
N ARG A 71 30.02 -11.37 -12.45
CA ARG A 71 30.79 -10.46 -11.58
C ARG A 71 30.41 -10.66 -10.12
N VAL A 72 31.36 -10.41 -9.22
CA VAL A 72 31.11 -10.44 -7.77
C VAL A 72 30.42 -9.14 -7.37
N MET A 73 29.20 -9.25 -6.84
CA MET A 73 28.39 -8.10 -6.42
C MET A 73 28.62 -7.74 -4.95
N ASP A 74 28.84 -8.74 -4.11
CA ASP A 74 29.17 -8.61 -2.71
C ASP A 74 29.77 -9.93 -2.20
N TRP A 75 30.62 -9.88 -1.18
CA TRP A 75 31.12 -11.07 -0.51
C TRP A 75 31.43 -10.81 0.96
N HIS A 76 31.09 -11.78 1.82
CA HIS A 76 31.46 -11.79 3.23
C HIS A 76 32.44 -12.94 3.44
N PRO A 77 33.75 -12.68 3.65
CA PRO A 77 34.73 -13.72 3.98
C PRO A 77 34.32 -14.54 5.21
N PRO A 78 34.90 -15.74 5.44
CA PRO A 78 34.65 -16.53 6.64
C PRO A 78 34.90 -15.72 7.91
N GLN A 79 33.92 -15.65 8.80
CA GLN A 79 33.98 -14.93 10.07
C GLN A 79 33.83 -15.88 11.27
N PRO A 80 34.42 -15.56 12.45
CA PRO A 80 34.31 -16.41 13.64
C PRO A 80 32.89 -16.58 14.19
N ASP A 81 31.93 -15.74 13.79
CA ASP A 81 30.54 -15.78 14.25
C ASP A 81 29.61 -16.64 13.37
N GLY A 82 30.17 -17.27 12.32
CA GLY A 82 29.44 -18.13 11.38
C GLY A 82 28.49 -17.40 10.43
N LYS A 83 28.50 -16.07 10.39
CA LYS A 83 27.72 -15.27 9.42
C LYS A 83 28.43 -15.03 8.09
N GLY A 84 29.68 -15.48 7.98
CA GLY A 84 30.54 -15.32 6.81
C GLY A 84 30.65 -16.57 5.94
N ASP A 85 31.46 -16.41 4.89
CA ASP A 85 31.69 -17.29 3.75
C ASP A 85 30.58 -17.32 2.69
N LEU A 86 30.15 -16.12 2.27
CA LEU A 86 29.07 -15.90 1.31
C LEU A 86 29.54 -14.99 0.17
N ALA A 87 29.14 -15.28 -1.06
CA ALA A 87 29.36 -14.40 -2.20
C ALA A 87 28.16 -14.39 -3.15
N ARG A 88 27.80 -13.18 -3.58
CA ARG A 88 26.74 -12.92 -4.55
C ARG A 88 27.34 -12.67 -5.93
N LEU A 89 26.84 -13.38 -6.92
CA LEU A 89 27.27 -13.28 -8.31
C LEU A 89 26.16 -12.70 -9.17
N GLU A 90 26.48 -11.77 -10.06
CA GLU A 90 25.59 -11.34 -11.15
C GLU A 90 26.09 -11.95 -12.46
N ILE A 91 25.23 -12.74 -13.11
CA ILE A 91 25.50 -13.36 -14.41
C ILE A 91 25.27 -12.32 -15.51
N LEU A 92 26.29 -12.10 -16.35
CA LEU A 92 26.34 -10.99 -17.30
C LEU A 92 25.66 -11.31 -18.64
N SER A 93 25.25 -12.56 -18.85
CA SER A 93 24.64 -13.04 -20.08
C SER A 93 23.24 -13.60 -19.79
N PRO A 94 22.31 -13.59 -20.75
CA PRO A 94 21.01 -14.24 -20.59
C PRO A 94 21.17 -15.70 -20.18
N LEU A 95 20.32 -16.16 -19.26
CA LEU A 95 20.33 -17.54 -18.80
C LEU A 95 19.80 -18.50 -19.87
N PRO A 96 20.22 -19.78 -19.86
CA PRO A 96 19.55 -20.84 -20.62
C PRO A 96 18.05 -20.88 -20.32
N LYS A 97 17.22 -21.24 -21.30
CA LYS A 97 15.75 -21.27 -21.14
C LYS A 97 15.28 -22.19 -20.02
N GLU A 98 16.04 -23.26 -19.78
CA GLU A 98 15.76 -24.29 -18.79
C GLU A 98 16.37 -23.97 -17.41
N ALA A 99 17.19 -22.91 -17.30
CA ALA A 99 17.74 -22.47 -16.02
C ALA A 99 16.71 -21.66 -15.23
N GLY A 100 16.66 -21.87 -13.92
CA GLY A 100 15.67 -21.21 -13.07
C GLY A 100 16.05 -21.20 -11.59
N PRO A 101 15.50 -20.25 -10.80
CA PRO A 101 15.85 -20.08 -9.40
C PRO A 101 15.27 -21.18 -8.51
N VAL A 102 15.88 -21.37 -7.34
CA VAL A 102 15.37 -22.28 -6.30
C VAL A 102 14.62 -21.55 -5.19
N PRO A 103 13.52 -22.13 -4.67
CA PRO A 103 12.86 -21.62 -3.47
C PRO A 103 13.73 -21.85 -2.23
N MET A 104 13.87 -20.80 -1.41
CA MET A 104 14.56 -20.84 -0.12
C MET A 104 13.56 -21.06 1.01
N VAL A 105 13.81 -22.03 1.88
CA VAL A 105 12.90 -22.40 2.99
C VAL A 105 13.55 -22.07 4.33
N GLN A 106 12.93 -21.16 5.08
CA GLN A 106 13.39 -20.71 6.41
C GLN A 106 12.68 -21.45 7.55
N GLU A 107 12.73 -22.78 7.55
CA GLU A 107 12.17 -23.57 8.66
C GLU A 107 13.15 -23.61 9.86
N GLU A 108 12.68 -23.28 11.05
CA GLU A 108 13.53 -23.26 12.26
C GLU A 108 13.97 -24.66 12.71
N ASN A 109 13.19 -25.70 12.38
CA ASN A 109 13.47 -27.08 12.76
C ASN A 109 13.64 -27.99 11.53
N VAL A 110 14.84 -27.98 10.98
CA VAL A 110 15.27 -28.90 9.90
C VAL A 110 15.93 -30.17 10.42
N TRP A 111 15.92 -30.40 11.74
CA TRP A 111 16.59 -31.52 12.38
C TRP A 111 16.04 -32.87 11.88
N ASN A 112 16.94 -33.82 11.63
CA ASN A 112 16.67 -35.17 11.12
C ASN A 112 16.03 -35.26 9.73
N LYS A 113 15.76 -34.14 9.05
CA LYS A 113 15.26 -34.14 7.68
C LYS A 113 16.32 -34.64 6.71
N THR A 114 15.86 -35.27 5.64
CA THR A 114 16.74 -35.83 4.62
C THR A 114 17.07 -34.75 3.61
N PHE A 115 18.35 -34.56 3.31
CA PHE A 115 18.80 -33.57 2.33
C PHE A 115 19.42 -34.23 1.10
N ARG A 116 19.48 -33.47 0.00
CA ARG A 116 20.27 -33.74 -1.19
C ARG A 116 21.12 -32.53 -1.57
N ALA A 117 22.31 -32.79 -2.07
CA ALA A 117 23.24 -31.78 -2.58
C ALA A 117 23.97 -32.34 -3.82
N PHE A 118 24.42 -31.46 -4.71
CA PHE A 118 25.18 -31.83 -5.92
C PHE A 118 26.55 -31.17 -5.92
N GLY A 119 27.60 -31.91 -6.27
CA GLY A 119 28.97 -31.38 -6.22
C GLY A 119 29.92 -32.01 -7.22
N PHE A 120 31.10 -31.40 -7.36
CA PHE A 120 32.16 -31.79 -8.31
C PHE A 120 33.46 -32.15 -7.57
N PRO A 121 33.50 -33.28 -6.85
CA PRO A 121 34.72 -33.71 -6.19
C PRO A 121 35.79 -34.13 -7.21
N SER A 122 37.05 -34.14 -6.77
CA SER A 122 38.19 -34.50 -7.61
C SER A 122 37.98 -35.85 -8.30
N GLY A 123 38.24 -35.91 -9.61
CA GLY A 123 38.02 -37.10 -10.45
C GLY A 123 36.57 -37.35 -10.88
N ARG A 124 35.64 -36.43 -10.60
CA ARG A 124 34.21 -36.52 -10.96
C ARG A 124 33.70 -35.24 -11.62
N GLU A 125 34.24 -34.93 -12.80
CA GLU A 125 33.90 -33.70 -13.55
C GLU A 125 32.42 -33.62 -13.97
N ALA A 126 31.75 -34.77 -14.15
CA ALA A 126 30.32 -34.84 -14.44
C ALA A 126 29.41 -34.52 -13.24
N GLY A 127 29.99 -34.38 -12.04
CA GLY A 127 29.28 -34.16 -10.79
C GLY A 127 28.64 -35.42 -10.21
N VAL A 128 28.31 -35.36 -8.92
CA VAL A 128 27.69 -36.45 -8.16
C VAL A 128 26.68 -35.90 -7.16
N TRP A 129 25.61 -36.67 -6.93
CA TRP A 129 24.63 -36.41 -5.87
C TRP A 129 25.11 -36.99 -4.55
N ALA A 130 24.96 -36.21 -3.48
CA ALA A 130 25.10 -36.66 -2.10
C ALA A 130 23.76 -36.47 -1.37
N ASP A 131 23.48 -37.38 -0.44
CA ASP A 131 22.30 -37.34 0.43
C ASP A 131 22.68 -37.72 1.86
N GLY A 132 21.84 -37.34 2.82
CA GLY A 132 22.11 -37.58 4.23
C GLY A 132 21.07 -36.92 5.13
N LYS A 133 21.41 -36.76 6.42
CA LYS A 133 20.54 -36.11 7.41
C LYS A 133 21.14 -34.83 7.96
N ILE A 134 20.26 -33.86 8.17
CA ILE A 134 20.61 -32.62 8.87
C ILE A 134 20.62 -32.90 10.38
N LYS A 135 21.73 -32.53 11.02
CA LYS A 135 21.96 -32.61 12.46
C LYS A 135 21.82 -31.21 13.06
N GLY A 136 22.52 -30.97 14.17
CA GLY A 136 22.26 -29.85 15.06
C GLY A 136 22.95 -28.59 14.65
N LYS A 137 22.42 -27.50 15.18
CA LYS A 137 23.13 -26.23 15.24
C LYS A 137 24.33 -26.39 16.16
N GLN A 138 25.52 -26.06 15.66
CA GLN A 138 26.73 -25.96 16.48
C GLN A 138 26.88 -24.56 17.10
N ALA A 139 27.87 -24.38 17.98
CA ALA A 139 28.12 -23.13 18.69
C ALA A 139 28.31 -21.89 17.79
N LEU A 140 28.70 -22.10 16.51
CA LEU A 140 28.90 -21.06 15.50
C LEU A 140 27.66 -20.81 14.61
N GLY A 141 26.52 -21.43 14.90
CA GLY A 141 25.28 -21.21 14.18
C GLY A 141 25.11 -21.97 12.85
N TRP A 142 26.15 -22.64 12.36
CA TRP A 142 26.08 -23.59 11.26
C TRP A 142 25.39 -24.89 11.67
N PHE A 143 24.79 -25.57 10.71
CA PHE A 143 24.21 -26.90 10.90
C PHE A 143 25.20 -27.96 10.43
N GLN A 144 25.40 -28.97 11.25
CA GLN A 144 26.11 -30.17 10.84
C GLN A 144 25.19 -31.04 9.96
N ILE A 145 25.73 -31.61 8.90
CA ILE A 145 25.07 -32.58 8.03
C ILE A 145 25.92 -33.86 8.01
N GLU A 146 25.28 -35.01 8.07
CA GLU A 146 25.95 -36.31 8.09
C GLU A 146 25.36 -37.23 7.04
N ASP A 147 26.25 -37.97 6.36
CA ASP A 147 25.84 -39.10 5.53
C ASP A 147 25.35 -40.25 6.42
N THR A 148 24.16 -40.78 6.11
CA THR A 148 23.57 -41.93 6.81
C THR A 148 23.62 -43.23 6.02
N ASN A 149 24.11 -43.22 4.78
CA ASN A 149 24.09 -44.34 3.86
C ASN A 149 25.47 -45.00 3.69
N ALA A 150 25.51 -46.34 3.81
CA ALA A 150 26.75 -47.10 3.59
C ALA A 150 27.16 -47.17 2.11
N LEU A 151 26.23 -46.89 1.19
CA LEU A 151 26.38 -46.93 -0.27
C LEU A 151 25.95 -45.58 -0.85
N GLY A 152 26.85 -44.87 -1.54
CA GLY A 152 26.56 -43.53 -2.11
C GLY A 152 27.76 -42.58 -2.03
N TYR A 153 27.59 -41.34 -2.49
CA TYR A 153 28.54 -40.25 -2.26
C TYR A 153 28.11 -39.43 -1.05
N PHE A 154 29.09 -38.96 -0.29
CA PHE A 154 28.87 -38.03 0.83
C PHE A 154 29.43 -36.64 0.49
N VAL A 155 28.99 -35.65 1.26
CA VAL A 155 29.46 -34.27 1.10
C VAL A 155 30.94 -34.18 1.47
N GLN A 156 31.76 -33.76 0.51
CA GLN A 156 33.21 -33.63 0.63
C GLN A 156 33.71 -32.39 -0.13
N SER A 157 35.04 -32.19 -0.20
CA SER A 157 35.62 -31.13 -1.03
C SER A 157 35.11 -31.21 -2.47
N GLY A 158 34.66 -30.07 -3.01
CA GLY A 158 33.96 -29.97 -4.31
C GLY A 158 32.43 -29.80 -4.19
N PHE A 159 31.87 -29.85 -2.98
CA PHE A 159 30.46 -29.50 -2.70
C PHE A 159 30.28 -28.09 -2.13
N SER A 160 31.35 -27.35 -1.84
CA SER A 160 31.26 -25.98 -1.32
C SER A 160 30.42 -25.09 -2.23
N GLY A 161 29.47 -24.36 -1.64
CA GLY A 161 28.50 -23.53 -2.35
C GLY A 161 27.28 -24.29 -2.91
N SER A 162 27.18 -25.61 -2.66
CA SER A 162 26.05 -26.42 -3.12
C SER A 162 24.79 -26.14 -2.29
N PRO A 163 23.61 -26.01 -2.93
CA PRO A 163 22.34 -25.91 -2.22
C PRO A 163 22.02 -27.21 -1.46
N VAL A 164 21.63 -27.08 -0.20
CA VAL A 164 21.12 -28.19 0.62
C VAL A 164 19.60 -28.24 0.46
N TRP A 165 19.12 -29.16 -0.38
CA TRP A 165 17.71 -29.31 -0.72
C TRP A 165 17.04 -30.35 0.18
N VAL A 166 15.85 -30.04 0.69
CA VAL A 166 15.01 -30.98 1.45
C VAL A 166 13.74 -31.27 0.65
N GLU A 167 13.60 -32.51 0.17
CA GLU A 167 12.48 -32.92 -0.68
C GLU A 167 11.11 -32.74 0.02
N GLU A 168 11.06 -33.01 1.33
CA GLU A 168 9.85 -32.86 2.15
C GLU A 168 9.33 -31.42 2.20
N LEU A 169 10.21 -30.44 1.97
CA LEU A 169 9.92 -29.01 2.02
C LEU A 169 9.88 -28.36 0.63
N GLY A 170 10.31 -29.09 -0.40
CA GLY A 170 10.39 -28.60 -1.77
C GLY A 170 11.28 -27.37 -1.91
N GLY A 171 12.37 -27.27 -1.14
CA GLY A 171 13.24 -26.09 -1.17
C GLY A 171 14.61 -26.24 -0.50
N VAL A 172 15.44 -25.20 -0.70
CA VAL A 172 16.79 -25.10 -0.16
C VAL A 172 16.74 -24.56 1.27
N VAL A 173 17.27 -25.32 2.22
CA VAL A 173 17.31 -24.98 3.65
C VAL A 173 18.69 -24.47 4.11
N GLY A 174 19.67 -24.47 3.21
CA GLY A 174 21.02 -24.00 3.48
C GLY A 174 21.97 -24.19 2.31
N MET A 175 23.24 -23.85 2.52
CA MET A 175 24.32 -24.00 1.53
C MET A 175 25.52 -24.65 2.18
N VAL A 176 26.14 -25.64 1.53
CA VAL A 176 27.33 -26.35 2.01
C VAL A 176 28.53 -25.40 2.05
N VAL A 177 29.30 -25.41 3.14
CA VAL A 177 30.43 -24.48 3.34
C VAL A 177 31.75 -25.17 3.63
N ALA A 178 31.74 -26.26 4.40
CA ALA A 178 32.96 -26.99 4.71
C ALA A 178 32.66 -28.49 4.90
N ALA A 179 33.60 -29.34 4.50
CA ALA A 179 33.62 -30.76 4.83
C ALA A 179 34.74 -31.05 5.83
N ASP A 180 34.51 -31.95 6.78
CA ASP A 180 35.55 -32.39 7.72
C ASP A 180 36.69 -33.08 6.96
N LYS A 181 37.93 -32.77 7.32
CA LYS A 181 39.14 -33.34 6.71
C LYS A 181 39.55 -34.67 7.34
N GLN A 182 38.94 -35.06 8.47
CA GLN A 182 39.22 -36.34 9.11
C GLN A 182 38.39 -37.46 8.46
N THR A 183 39.07 -38.35 7.73
CA THR A 183 38.49 -39.41 6.87
C THR A 183 37.62 -40.45 7.58
N GLU A 184 37.56 -40.45 8.91
CA GLU A 184 36.73 -41.38 9.69
C GLU A 184 35.31 -40.85 9.98
N HIS A 185 35.03 -39.56 9.77
CA HIS A 185 33.72 -38.96 10.05
C HIS A 185 33.15 -38.29 8.79
N ARG A 186 32.04 -38.83 8.26
CA ARG A 186 31.34 -38.30 7.08
C ARG A 186 30.44 -37.09 7.42
N SER A 187 31.05 -36.08 8.04
CA SER A 187 30.39 -34.85 8.48
C SER A 187 30.78 -33.66 7.60
N ALA A 188 29.80 -32.81 7.31
CA ALA A 188 30.00 -31.52 6.67
C ALA A 188 29.13 -30.45 7.35
N PHE A 189 29.30 -29.20 6.95
CA PHE A 189 28.64 -28.04 7.53
C PHE A 189 27.91 -27.23 6.49
N MET A 190 26.76 -26.68 6.88
CA MET A 190 25.98 -25.77 6.05
C MET A 190 25.66 -24.46 6.76
N ILE A 191 25.63 -23.37 6.00
CA ILE A 191 25.02 -22.11 6.41
C ILE A 191 23.50 -22.24 6.22
N PRO A 192 22.68 -21.93 7.24
CA PRO A 192 21.22 -22.05 7.15
C PRO A 192 20.61 -20.99 6.22
N ALA A 193 19.48 -21.33 5.57
CA ALA A 193 18.79 -20.46 4.62
C ALA A 193 18.45 -19.07 5.17
N LYS A 194 18.17 -18.95 6.47
CA LYS A 194 17.95 -17.65 7.11
C LYS A 194 19.13 -16.68 6.90
N VAL A 195 20.35 -17.15 7.13
CA VAL A 195 21.58 -16.36 6.95
C VAL A 195 21.78 -16.02 5.46
N LEU A 196 21.47 -16.96 4.57
CA LEU A 196 21.57 -16.75 3.11
C LEU A 196 20.57 -15.70 2.62
N VAL A 197 19.34 -15.71 3.13
CA VAL A 197 18.30 -14.73 2.79
C VAL A 197 18.64 -13.36 3.35
N ASP A 198 19.15 -13.29 4.59
CA ASP A 198 19.62 -12.03 5.18
C ASP A 198 20.76 -11.42 4.37
N PHE A 199 21.72 -12.23 3.91
CA PHE A 199 22.81 -11.80 3.03
C PHE A 199 22.35 -11.41 1.63
N TRP A 200 21.31 -12.07 1.11
CA TRP A 200 20.72 -11.74 -0.19
C TRP A 200 19.98 -10.38 -0.18
N LYS A 201 19.43 -9.96 0.97
CA LYS A 201 18.59 -8.76 1.12
C LYS A 201 19.31 -7.45 1.57
N PRO A 202 20.39 -6.94 0.92
CA PRO A 202 20.68 -5.50 1.04
C PRO A 202 21.28 -4.73 -0.17
N ALA A 203 21.07 -3.40 -0.09
CA ALA A 203 21.53 -2.25 -0.87
C ALA A 203 21.44 -2.31 -2.42
N GLY A 204 20.66 -1.39 -3.01
CA GLY A 204 20.51 -1.20 -4.46
C GLY A 204 19.29 -1.87 -5.10
N GLN A 205 18.60 -2.76 -4.39
CA GLN A 205 17.36 -3.40 -4.86
C GLN A 205 16.26 -2.35 -5.08
N MET A 206 15.52 -2.49 -6.18
CA MET A 206 14.29 -1.76 -6.42
C MET A 206 13.12 -2.53 -5.80
N ILE A 207 12.40 -1.90 -4.87
CA ILE A 207 11.12 -2.36 -4.35
C ILE A 207 10.07 -1.38 -4.87
N LYS A 208 9.25 -1.80 -5.86
CA LYS A 208 8.18 -0.98 -6.47
C LYS A 208 8.54 0.50 -6.72
N GLY A 209 9.68 0.74 -7.38
CA GLY A 209 10.14 2.11 -7.69
C GLY A 209 11.01 2.76 -6.61
N TYR A 210 11.22 2.12 -5.46
CA TYR A 210 12.08 2.59 -4.38
C TYR A 210 13.39 1.82 -4.34
N ARG A 211 14.51 2.53 -4.47
CA ARG A 211 15.85 1.94 -4.33
C ARG A 211 16.22 1.85 -2.86
N VAL A 212 16.34 0.64 -2.33
CA VAL A 212 16.79 0.40 -0.95
C VAL A 212 18.24 0.87 -0.83
N ILE A 213 18.53 1.72 0.15
CA ILE A 213 19.88 2.20 0.45
C ILE A 213 20.50 1.28 1.51
N GLU A 214 19.85 1.18 2.67
CA GLU A 214 20.38 0.45 3.82
C GLU A 214 19.25 -0.03 4.74
N LYS A 215 19.52 -1.08 5.52
CA LYS A 215 18.62 -1.55 6.58
C LYS A 215 18.92 -0.78 7.87
N ILE A 216 17.90 -0.19 8.47
CA ILE A 216 18.00 0.69 9.63
C ILE A 216 17.70 -0.07 10.93
N ALA A 217 16.66 -0.90 10.91
CA ALA A 217 16.25 -1.67 12.08
C ALA A 217 15.63 -3.01 11.71
N ALA A 218 15.69 -3.96 12.63
CA ALA A 218 14.93 -5.19 12.62
C ALA A 218 14.26 -5.36 14.00
N GLY A 219 12.96 -5.62 14.02
CA GLY A 219 12.18 -5.83 15.23
C GLY A 219 11.33 -7.10 15.14
N GLY A 220 10.56 -7.39 16.19
CA GLY A 220 9.78 -8.63 16.28
C GLY A 220 8.77 -8.86 15.14
N ASN A 221 8.33 -7.79 14.47
CA ASN A 221 7.20 -7.82 13.53
C ASN A 221 7.61 -7.41 12.10
N GLY A 222 8.86 -7.03 11.88
CA GLY A 222 9.27 -6.42 10.62
C GLY A 222 10.64 -5.75 10.63
N GLU A 223 10.98 -5.20 9.48
CA GLU A 223 12.25 -4.57 9.17
C GLU A 223 12.00 -3.15 8.67
N VAL A 224 12.92 -2.23 8.94
CA VAL A 224 12.84 -0.86 8.44
C VAL A 224 14.07 -0.59 7.59
N TYR A 225 13.83 -0.12 6.38
CA TYR A 225 14.85 0.23 5.41
C TYR A 225 14.80 1.73 5.11
N LYS A 226 15.96 2.33 4.92
CA LYS A 226 16.06 3.62 4.26
C LYS A 226 16.15 3.37 2.76
N ALA A 227 15.34 4.09 2.00
CA ALA A 227 15.28 3.97 0.56
C ALA A 227 15.22 5.35 -0.11
N TYR A 228 15.36 5.33 -1.42
CA TYR A 228 15.37 6.50 -2.27
C TYR A 228 14.39 6.31 -3.42
N GLN A 229 13.52 7.29 -3.64
CA GLN A 229 12.58 7.35 -4.74
C GLN A 229 13.15 8.23 -5.86
N PRO A 230 13.67 7.65 -6.96
CA PRO A 230 14.43 8.41 -7.96
C PRO A 230 13.60 9.44 -8.72
N GLN A 231 12.32 9.14 -8.99
CA GLN A 231 11.45 9.99 -9.83
C GLN A 231 11.24 11.40 -9.27
N ILE A 232 11.37 11.59 -7.96
CA ILE A 232 11.12 12.87 -7.28
C ILE A 232 12.24 13.25 -6.30
N ASP A 233 13.41 12.61 -6.44
CA ASP A 233 14.60 12.85 -5.62
C ASP A 233 14.35 12.85 -4.09
N ARG A 234 13.62 11.84 -3.59
CA ARG A 234 13.16 11.80 -2.19
C ARG A 234 13.69 10.61 -1.41
N LYS A 235 14.20 10.84 -0.20
CA LYS A 235 14.51 9.78 0.78
C LYS A 235 13.25 9.38 1.55
N VAL A 236 13.05 8.08 1.72
CA VAL A 236 11.91 7.48 2.40
C VAL A 236 12.37 6.39 3.37
N ALA A 237 11.53 6.08 4.36
CA ALA A 237 11.65 4.85 5.14
C ALA A 237 10.63 3.83 4.62
N ILE A 238 11.03 2.57 4.43
CA ILE A 238 10.15 1.47 4.06
C ILE A 238 10.13 0.50 5.22
N LYS A 239 8.98 0.39 5.89
CA LYS A 239 8.75 -0.63 6.90
C LYS A 239 8.13 -1.85 6.23
N VAL A 240 8.79 -2.99 6.39
CA VAL A 240 8.42 -4.28 5.82
C VAL A 240 7.94 -5.19 6.95
N ILE A 241 6.66 -5.55 6.95
CA ILE A 241 6.08 -6.56 7.82
C ILE A 241 6.29 -7.91 7.14
N LEU A 242 6.92 -8.84 7.84
CA LEU A 242 7.37 -10.11 7.29
C LEU A 242 6.19 -11.02 6.86
N PRO A 243 6.38 -11.91 5.86
CA PRO A 243 5.35 -12.83 5.38
C PRO A 243 4.61 -13.60 6.48
N GLU A 244 5.30 -14.05 7.53
CA GLU A 244 4.68 -14.83 8.61
C GLU A 244 3.61 -14.06 9.40
N TYR A 245 3.66 -12.73 9.36
CA TYR A 245 2.66 -11.84 9.93
C TYR A 245 1.70 -11.30 8.86
N ALA A 246 2.25 -10.84 7.73
CA ALA A 246 1.49 -10.22 6.65
C ALA A 246 0.52 -11.18 5.93
N ASN A 247 0.76 -12.49 6.02
CA ASN A 247 -0.05 -13.51 5.34
C ASN A 247 -1.09 -14.17 6.28
N GLN A 248 -1.22 -13.68 7.51
CA GLN A 248 -2.26 -14.13 8.43
C GLN A 248 -3.62 -13.59 7.99
N SER A 249 -4.68 -14.42 8.03
CA SER A 249 -6.01 -14.04 7.54
C SER A 249 -6.53 -12.76 8.19
N LYS A 250 -6.39 -12.61 9.51
CA LYS A 250 -6.81 -11.39 10.23
C LYS A 250 -6.06 -10.15 9.75
N PHE A 251 -4.75 -10.27 9.51
CA PHE A 251 -3.92 -9.16 9.03
C PHE A 251 -4.37 -8.71 7.63
N ILE A 252 -4.52 -9.67 6.70
CA ILE A 252 -4.98 -9.38 5.33
C ILE A 252 -6.33 -8.64 5.34
N LEU A 253 -7.25 -9.04 6.23
CA LEU A 253 -8.60 -8.46 6.27
C LEU A 253 -8.61 -6.97 6.67
N ARG A 254 -7.66 -6.51 7.48
CA ARG A 254 -7.67 -5.17 8.09
C ARG A 254 -6.55 -4.24 7.64
N PHE A 255 -5.46 -4.77 7.09
CA PHE A 255 -4.26 -3.99 6.78
C PHE A 255 -4.53 -2.77 5.90
N GLU A 256 -5.24 -2.92 4.78
CA GLU A 256 -5.50 -1.80 3.87
C GLU A 256 -6.38 -0.72 4.52
N GLU A 257 -7.35 -1.11 5.36
CA GLU A 257 -8.24 -0.17 6.07
C GLU A 257 -7.44 0.63 7.12
N GLU A 258 -6.66 -0.05 7.94
CA GLU A 258 -5.84 0.60 8.98
C GLU A 258 -4.75 1.50 8.37
N ALA A 259 -4.07 1.04 7.31
CA ALA A 259 -3.09 1.85 6.59
C ALA A 259 -3.71 3.10 5.95
N ARG A 260 -4.94 2.99 5.43
CA ARG A 260 -5.68 4.11 4.83
C ARG A 260 -6.09 5.16 5.86
N VAL A 261 -6.54 4.75 7.05
CA VAL A 261 -6.84 5.69 8.15
C VAL A 261 -5.59 6.49 8.49
N VAL A 262 -4.44 5.83 8.64
CA VAL A 262 -3.15 6.48 8.92
C VAL A 262 -2.70 7.40 7.78
N ALA A 263 -2.89 7.00 6.52
CA ALA A 263 -2.55 7.83 5.35
C ALA A 263 -3.34 9.15 5.29
N ARG A 264 -4.55 9.21 5.85
CA ARG A 264 -5.41 10.40 5.90
C ARG A 264 -5.13 11.31 7.12
N LEU A 265 -4.20 10.94 7.99
CA LEU A 265 -3.80 11.78 9.12
C LEU A 265 -2.87 12.89 8.64
N GLU A 266 -3.44 14.06 8.37
CA GLU A 266 -2.69 15.26 8.01
C GLU A 266 -2.43 16.14 9.23
N HIS A 267 -1.19 16.14 9.71
CA HIS A 267 -0.76 16.98 10.82
C HIS A 267 0.75 17.30 10.72
N PRO A 268 1.21 18.51 11.08
CA PRO A 268 2.63 18.88 10.99
C PRO A 268 3.59 17.98 11.77
N HIS A 269 3.10 17.34 12.83
CA HIS A 269 3.87 16.46 13.73
C HIS A 269 3.47 14.99 13.64
N ILE A 270 2.81 14.56 12.56
CA ILE A 270 2.59 13.14 12.24
C ILE A 270 3.47 12.79 11.04
N VAL A 271 4.12 11.63 11.08
CA VAL A 271 4.95 11.14 9.96
C VAL A 271 4.04 10.81 8.77
N PRO A 272 4.21 11.46 7.61
CA PRO A 272 3.40 11.16 6.43
C PRO A 272 3.65 9.75 5.90
N LEU A 273 2.57 9.01 5.65
CA LEU A 273 2.56 7.73 4.92
C LEU A 273 2.31 8.02 3.44
N TYR A 274 3.32 7.81 2.60
CA TYR A 274 3.27 8.13 1.17
C TYR A 274 2.71 7.01 0.30
N ASP A 275 2.94 5.75 0.69
CA ASP A 275 2.51 4.58 -0.07
C ASP A 275 2.39 3.36 0.85
N TYR A 276 1.55 2.41 0.48
CA TYR A 276 1.42 1.14 1.17
C TYR A 276 0.90 0.05 0.23
N TRP A 277 1.36 -1.17 0.43
CA TRP A 277 0.79 -2.34 -0.26
C TRP A 277 1.09 -3.61 0.53
N ARG A 278 0.41 -4.69 0.15
CA ARG A 278 0.68 -6.02 0.65
C ARG A 278 0.64 -7.02 -0.50
N ASP A 279 1.52 -8.01 -0.42
CA ASP A 279 1.59 -9.13 -1.34
C ASP A 279 2.10 -10.37 -0.55
N PRO A 280 2.24 -11.56 -1.17
CA PRO A 280 2.71 -12.75 -0.46
C PRO A 280 4.10 -12.62 0.19
N THR A 281 4.91 -11.64 -0.23
CA THR A 281 6.28 -11.41 0.27
C THR A 281 6.33 -10.51 1.50
N GLY A 282 5.22 -9.88 1.88
CA GLY A 282 5.12 -9.03 3.05
C GLY A 282 4.11 -7.89 2.86
N ALA A 283 3.98 -7.07 3.90
CA ALA A 283 3.28 -5.79 3.81
C ALA A 283 4.28 -4.64 3.97
N PHE A 284 4.08 -3.58 3.21
CA PHE A 284 5.04 -2.50 3.05
C PHE A 284 4.36 -1.17 3.34
N LEU A 285 5.01 -0.34 4.14
CA LEU A 285 4.57 1.01 4.49
C LEU A 285 5.73 1.97 4.16
N VAL A 286 5.51 2.88 3.21
CA VAL A 286 6.49 3.87 2.77
C VAL A 286 6.18 5.22 3.39
N MET A 287 7.09 5.71 4.22
CA MET A 287 6.90 6.92 5.00
C MET A 287 8.07 7.89 4.82
N ARG A 288 7.91 9.13 5.29
CA ARG A 288 9.01 10.10 5.32
C ARG A 288 10.19 9.58 6.12
N TRP A 289 11.40 9.72 5.57
CA TRP A 289 12.64 9.39 6.28
C TRP A 289 13.00 10.47 7.31
N PHE A 290 13.39 10.02 8.51
CA PHE A 290 13.95 10.86 9.57
C PHE A 290 15.31 10.31 10.02
N PRO A 291 16.29 11.18 10.30
CA PRO A 291 17.63 10.76 10.67
C PRO A 291 17.73 10.16 12.09
N ASP A 292 16.80 10.49 12.99
CA ASP A 292 16.93 10.15 14.41
C ASP A 292 15.58 9.89 15.09
N SER A 293 15.60 9.43 16.35
CA SER A 293 14.44 9.22 17.21
C SER A 293 14.76 9.51 18.68
N LEU A 294 13.72 9.70 19.49
CA LEU A 294 13.85 9.99 20.91
C LEU A 294 14.49 8.83 21.70
N SER A 295 14.57 7.63 21.12
CA SER A 295 15.29 6.50 21.73
C SER A 295 16.79 6.75 21.97
N ASN A 296 17.39 7.70 21.24
CA ASN A 296 18.79 8.09 21.44
C ASN A 296 18.99 9.12 22.59
N ALA A 297 17.93 9.54 23.27
CA ALA A 297 18.03 10.50 24.39
C ALA A 297 18.91 10.01 25.56
N GLN A 298 19.10 8.70 25.74
CA GLN A 298 20.05 8.17 26.72
C GLN A 298 21.52 8.46 26.35
N LYS A 299 21.84 8.50 25.06
CA LYS A 299 23.18 8.85 24.55
C LYS A 299 23.37 10.36 24.44
N HIS A 300 22.29 11.07 24.13
CA HIS A 300 22.25 12.52 23.94
C HIS A 300 21.11 13.12 24.79
N PRO A 301 21.35 13.36 26.09
CA PRO A 301 20.33 13.91 26.99
C PRO A 301 19.80 15.24 26.48
N LEU A 302 18.47 15.42 26.57
CA LEU A 302 17.78 16.63 26.17
C LEU A 302 17.67 17.61 27.34
N SER A 303 17.72 18.91 27.06
CA SER A 303 17.39 19.95 28.04
C SER A 303 15.89 19.94 28.35
N LEU A 304 15.49 20.50 29.48
CA LEU A 304 14.07 20.61 29.84
C LEU A 304 13.27 21.35 28.75
N GLU A 305 13.83 22.43 28.19
CA GLU A 305 13.22 23.18 27.09
C GLU A 305 12.99 22.31 25.84
N GLN A 306 13.96 21.46 25.49
CA GLN A 306 13.82 20.53 24.37
C GLN A 306 12.76 19.46 24.65
N ILE A 307 12.70 18.92 25.88
CA ILE A 307 11.68 17.95 26.29
C ILE A 307 10.29 18.57 26.17
N ILE A 308 10.11 19.79 26.66
CA ILE A 308 8.82 20.50 26.59
C ILE A 308 8.39 20.72 25.13
N ARG A 309 9.30 21.18 24.27
CA ARG A 309 9.02 21.34 22.84
C ARG A 309 8.59 20.03 22.18
N VAL A 310 9.25 18.91 22.50
CA VAL A 310 8.86 17.57 21.99
C VAL A 310 7.44 17.22 22.47
N PHE A 311 7.11 17.49 23.73
CA PHE A 311 5.79 17.19 24.30
C PHE A 311 4.68 18.06 23.71
N GLU A 312 4.93 19.35 23.46
CA GLU A 312 3.96 20.20 22.75
C GLU A 312 3.68 19.67 21.34
N GLN A 313 4.72 19.28 20.60
CA GLN A 313 4.61 18.79 19.22
C GLN A 313 3.91 17.44 19.13
N VAL A 314 4.35 16.46 19.93
CA VAL A 314 3.75 15.12 19.97
C VAL A 314 2.36 15.16 20.60
N GLY A 315 2.17 15.99 21.62
CA GLY A 315 0.88 16.17 22.27
C GLY A 315 -0.17 16.78 21.34
N SER A 316 0.21 17.77 20.54
CA SER A 316 -0.64 18.32 19.47
C SER A 316 -1.04 17.24 18.44
N ALA A 317 -0.10 16.37 18.03
CA ALA A 317 -0.39 15.24 17.16
C ALA A 317 -1.34 14.21 17.81
N LEU A 318 -1.16 13.91 19.10
CA LEU A 318 -2.01 12.98 19.84
C LEU A 318 -3.43 13.52 20.03
N THR A 319 -3.57 14.81 20.38
CA THR A 319 -4.88 15.48 20.42
C THR A 319 -5.58 15.37 19.07
N HIS A 320 -4.86 15.59 17.97
CA HIS A 320 -5.44 15.51 16.62
C HIS A 320 -5.96 14.11 16.27
N ILE A 321 -5.23 13.04 16.60
CA ILE A 321 -5.70 11.67 16.30
C ILE A 321 -6.83 11.24 17.22
N HIS A 322 -6.81 11.66 18.50
CA HIS A 322 -7.88 11.34 19.45
C HIS A 322 -9.22 11.98 19.07
N GLN A 323 -9.20 13.17 18.48
CA GLN A 323 -10.41 13.81 17.91
C GLN A 323 -11.02 13.04 16.73
N LYS A 324 -10.24 12.14 16.12
CA LYS A 324 -10.67 11.28 15.01
C LYS A 324 -10.93 9.83 15.46
N ASP A 325 -11.05 9.59 16.77
CA ASP A 325 -11.17 8.26 17.39
C ASP A 325 -10.04 7.28 17.00
N VAL A 326 -8.86 7.82 16.65
CA VAL A 326 -7.65 7.05 16.38
C VAL A 326 -6.73 7.09 17.59
N PHE A 327 -6.35 5.93 18.12
CA PHE A 327 -5.44 5.81 19.26
C PHE A 327 -4.08 5.26 18.81
N HIS A 328 -2.99 5.75 19.40
CA HIS A 328 -1.64 5.36 18.97
C HIS A 328 -1.28 3.93 19.40
N ARG A 329 -1.61 3.54 20.65
CA ARG A 329 -1.49 2.19 21.22
C ARG A 329 -0.06 1.63 21.41
N ASP A 330 0.95 2.18 20.75
CA ASP A 330 2.37 1.79 20.90
C ASP A 330 3.28 3.00 21.14
N LEU A 331 2.88 3.92 22.02
CA LEU A 331 3.69 5.11 22.24
C LEU A 331 4.97 4.75 23.02
N LYS A 332 6.13 5.05 22.41
CA LYS A 332 7.46 4.79 22.98
C LYS A 332 8.49 5.73 22.33
N PRO A 333 9.67 5.97 22.95
CA PRO A 333 10.67 6.89 22.40
C PRO A 333 11.15 6.55 20.98
N ALA A 334 11.19 5.26 20.61
CA ALA A 334 11.56 4.83 19.26
C ALA A 334 10.53 5.23 18.18
N ASN A 335 9.29 5.52 18.56
CA ASN A 335 8.21 5.91 17.66
C ASN A 335 8.04 7.44 17.55
N ILE A 336 8.83 8.21 18.31
CA ILE A 336 8.92 9.67 18.22
C ILE A 336 10.19 10.00 17.43
N LEU A 337 10.03 10.30 16.14
CA LEU A 337 11.14 10.57 15.23
C LEU A 337 11.54 12.04 15.28
N LEU A 338 12.83 12.33 15.07
CA LEU A 338 13.39 13.67 15.12
C LEU A 338 13.94 14.07 13.75
N ASP A 339 13.64 15.30 13.31
CA ASP A 339 14.29 15.90 12.14
C ASP A 339 15.65 16.54 12.50
N GLU A 340 16.35 17.05 11.48
CA GLU A 340 17.66 17.71 11.62
C GLU A 340 17.65 18.95 12.53
N LYS A 341 16.47 19.53 12.79
CA LYS A 341 16.26 20.69 13.67
C LYS A 341 15.77 20.29 15.06
N GLY A 342 15.61 19.00 15.32
CA GLY A 342 15.10 18.45 16.58
C GLY A 342 13.58 18.58 16.75
N ASN A 343 12.80 18.82 15.69
CA ASN A 343 11.34 18.71 15.79
C ASN A 343 10.92 17.25 15.86
N ALA A 344 9.93 16.96 16.69
CA ALA A 344 9.36 15.64 16.89
C ALA A 344 8.18 15.34 15.96
N TYR A 345 8.12 14.10 15.51
CA TYR A 345 7.06 13.57 14.66
C TYR A 345 6.64 12.19 15.15
N LEU A 346 5.33 11.98 15.27
CA LEU A 346 4.74 10.72 15.72
C LEU A 346 4.67 9.72 14.56
N SER A 347 5.14 8.49 14.78
CA SER A 347 5.21 7.40 13.79
C SER A 347 4.71 6.09 14.38
N ASP A 348 4.49 5.08 13.53
CA ASP A 348 4.21 3.71 13.98
C ASP A 348 2.91 3.53 14.78
N PHE A 349 1.83 4.11 14.25
CA PHE A 349 0.44 3.76 14.60
C PHE A 349 0.25 2.25 14.44
N GLY A 350 -0.32 1.58 15.45
CA GLY A 350 -0.26 0.14 15.69
C GLY A 350 -0.86 -0.83 14.65
N ILE A 351 -0.77 -0.57 13.34
CA ILE A 351 -1.30 -1.34 12.20
C ILE A 351 -0.95 -2.85 12.26
N ALA A 352 0.09 -3.25 13.01
CA ALA A 352 0.55 -4.64 13.11
C ALA A 352 0.30 -5.30 14.48
N LYS A 353 -0.20 -4.58 15.48
CA LYS A 353 -0.24 -5.07 16.87
C LYS A 353 -1.50 -5.83 17.26
N ASP A 354 -2.67 -5.44 16.74
CA ASP A 354 -3.96 -6.11 17.02
C ASP A 354 -3.96 -7.60 16.61
N PHE A 355 -3.03 -8.00 15.75
CA PHE A 355 -2.92 -9.35 15.20
C PHE A 355 -2.08 -10.32 16.04
N GLN A 356 -1.36 -9.83 17.06
CA GLN A 356 -0.44 -10.64 17.87
C GLN A 356 -1.09 -11.26 19.11
N ALA A 357 -2.23 -10.74 19.56
CA ALA A 357 -2.92 -11.18 20.79
C ALA A 357 -3.45 -12.62 20.72
N ASN A 358 -3.37 -13.29 19.56
CA ASN A 358 -4.03 -14.57 19.31
C ASN A 358 -3.10 -15.79 19.25
N LYS A 359 -1.82 -15.67 19.62
CA LYS A 359 -1.13 -16.87 20.11
C LYS A 359 -1.78 -17.20 21.44
N ASN A 360 -2.32 -18.42 21.57
CA ASN A 360 -2.56 -19.05 22.86
C ASN A 360 -1.20 -19.07 23.61
N LEU A 361 -0.87 -17.95 24.27
CA LEU A 361 0.36 -17.74 25.01
C LEU A 361 0.21 -18.47 26.33
N THR A 362 0.34 -19.79 26.30
CA THR A 362 0.47 -20.61 27.52
C THR A 362 1.78 -20.37 28.27
N LYS A 363 2.62 -19.42 27.84
CA LYS A 363 3.87 -19.03 28.51
C LYS A 363 4.10 -17.51 28.43
N PRO A 364 4.06 -16.78 29.56
CA PRO A 364 4.37 -15.35 29.64
C PRO A 364 5.83 -15.00 29.27
N GLU A 365 6.72 -15.99 29.27
CA GLU A 365 8.18 -15.82 29.10
C GLU A 365 8.61 -15.57 27.64
N GLU A 366 7.73 -15.82 26.65
CA GLU A 366 8.01 -15.65 25.21
C GLU A 366 7.57 -14.27 24.65
N LEU A 367 6.99 -13.40 25.48
CA LEU A 367 6.71 -12.02 25.09
C LEU A 367 8.03 -11.26 24.91
N VAL A 368 8.24 -10.67 23.73
CA VAL A 368 9.43 -9.86 23.42
C VAL A 368 9.53 -8.72 24.43
N MET A 369 10.47 -8.88 25.37
CA MET A 369 10.64 -8.11 26.60
C MET A 369 10.77 -6.58 26.41
N GLY A 370 11.07 -6.11 25.19
CA GLY A 370 11.23 -4.68 24.87
C GLY A 370 9.98 -3.92 24.43
N THR A 371 8.89 -4.59 24.04
CA THR A 371 7.72 -3.93 23.42
C THR A 371 6.66 -3.47 24.43
N LEU A 372 6.73 -3.95 25.67
CA LEU A 372 5.74 -3.68 26.74
C LEU A 372 6.26 -2.68 27.80
N SER A 373 7.42 -2.08 27.59
CA SER A 373 8.08 -1.21 28.58
C SER A 373 7.40 0.15 28.80
N TYR A 374 6.39 0.48 27.99
CA TYR A 374 5.62 1.72 28.03
C TYR A 374 4.11 1.48 28.03
N ALA A 375 3.67 0.23 28.00
CA ALA A 375 2.26 -0.13 27.85
C ALA A 375 1.49 0.12 29.16
N ALA A 376 0.28 0.66 29.03
CA ALA A 376 -0.62 0.87 30.15
C ALA A 376 -1.17 -0.46 30.71
N PRO A 377 -1.56 -0.54 31.99
CA PRO A 377 -2.07 -1.77 32.62
C PRO A 377 -3.23 -2.40 31.86
N GLU A 378 -4.19 -1.61 31.39
CA GLU A 378 -5.33 -2.07 30.60
C GLU A 378 -4.89 -2.70 29.27
N GLN A 379 -3.85 -2.17 28.63
CA GLN A 379 -3.28 -2.76 27.40
C GLN A 379 -2.58 -4.09 27.70
N LEU A 380 -1.91 -4.21 28.85
CA LEU A 380 -1.32 -5.47 29.30
C LEU A 380 -2.37 -6.54 29.61
N ARG A 381 -3.56 -6.13 30.05
CA ARG A 381 -4.73 -7.00 30.28
C ARG A 381 -5.48 -7.35 28.99
N GLY A 382 -5.13 -6.74 27.86
CA GLY A 382 -5.80 -6.94 26.58
C GLY A 382 -7.15 -6.23 26.46
N GLU A 383 -7.39 -5.21 27.29
CA GLU A 383 -8.56 -4.33 27.19
C GLU A 383 -8.41 -3.38 25.99
N ILE A 384 -9.53 -2.78 25.56
CA ILE A 384 -9.55 -1.85 24.43
C ILE A 384 -8.81 -0.56 24.84
N PRO A 385 -7.73 -0.17 24.15
CA PRO A 385 -7.01 1.06 24.48
C PRO A 385 -7.87 2.30 24.29
N THR A 386 -7.67 3.31 25.13
CA THR A 386 -8.38 4.60 25.09
C THR A 386 -7.36 5.76 24.99
N PRO A 387 -7.78 7.02 24.83
CA PRO A 387 -6.89 8.17 24.94
C PRO A 387 -6.04 8.16 26.23
N GLN A 388 -6.61 7.66 27.33
CA GLN A 388 -5.94 7.53 28.62
C GLN A 388 -4.78 6.54 28.60
N SER A 389 -4.82 5.53 27.72
CA SER A 389 -3.69 4.61 27.52
C SER A 389 -2.48 5.33 26.91
N ASP A 390 -2.69 6.19 25.92
CA ASP A 390 -1.61 7.00 25.32
C ASP A 390 -1.04 8.02 26.32
N ILE A 391 -1.89 8.62 27.18
CA ILE A 391 -1.49 9.53 28.25
C ILE A 391 -0.58 8.83 29.27
N PHE A 392 -0.89 7.58 29.63
CA PHE A 392 -0.03 6.78 30.50
C PHE A 392 1.36 6.58 29.89
N SER A 393 1.42 6.18 28.62
CA SER A 393 2.69 6.02 27.92
C SER A 393 3.48 7.33 27.82
N LEU A 394 2.81 8.48 27.59
CA LEU A 394 3.45 9.80 27.63
C LEU A 394 4.06 10.10 29.01
N GLY A 395 3.36 9.80 30.10
CA GLY A 395 3.87 9.98 31.46
C GLY A 395 5.12 9.15 31.73
N VAL A 396 5.15 7.90 31.27
CA VAL A 396 6.34 7.02 31.37
C VAL A 396 7.51 7.58 30.56
N ILE A 397 7.26 8.08 29.35
CA ILE A 397 8.28 8.71 28.51
C ILE A 397 8.82 9.98 29.17
N LEU A 398 7.96 10.82 29.74
CA LEU A 398 8.36 12.05 30.43
C LEU A 398 9.30 11.73 31.59
N PHE A 399 8.91 10.76 32.43
CA PHE A 399 9.76 10.29 33.53
C PHE A 399 11.13 9.84 33.02
N GLU A 400 11.17 9.02 31.96
CA GLU A 400 12.42 8.51 31.42
C GLU A 400 13.32 9.63 30.87
N LEU A 401 12.77 10.63 30.18
CA LEU A 401 13.57 11.74 29.65
C LEU A 401 14.13 12.65 30.76
N LEU A 402 13.38 12.83 31.85
CA LEU A 402 13.83 13.64 32.98
C LEU A 402 14.89 12.93 33.84
N THR A 403 14.79 11.61 33.98
CA THR A 403 15.62 10.83 34.92
C THR A 403 16.70 9.98 34.26
N GLY A 404 16.58 9.72 32.96
CA GLY A 404 17.37 8.73 32.22
C GLY A 404 17.01 7.28 32.53
N GLN A 405 15.95 7.00 33.31
CA GLN A 405 15.56 5.66 33.72
C GLN A 405 14.10 5.39 33.37
N ASN A 406 13.81 4.27 32.70
CA ASN A 406 12.44 3.82 32.53
C ASN A 406 11.90 3.27 33.87
N PRO A 407 10.79 3.83 34.41
CA PRO A 407 10.29 3.48 35.73
C PRO A 407 9.70 2.06 35.81
N LEU A 408 9.20 1.52 34.68
CA LEU A 408 8.55 0.23 34.63
C LEU A 408 9.53 -0.94 34.53
N VAL A 409 10.74 -0.73 34.00
CA VAL A 409 11.72 -1.80 33.76
C VAL A 409 12.04 -2.62 35.01
N LYS A 410 12.04 -2.00 36.20
CA LYS A 410 12.32 -2.66 37.48
C LYS A 410 11.10 -3.35 38.11
N ILE A 411 9.88 -3.08 37.61
CA ILE A 411 8.64 -3.64 38.15
C ILE A 411 8.39 -5.03 37.51
N PRO A 412 8.18 -6.10 38.29
CA PRO A 412 7.81 -7.42 37.77
C PRO A 412 6.53 -7.38 36.93
N TYR A 413 6.45 -8.20 35.86
CA TYR A 413 5.31 -8.17 34.92
C TYR A 413 3.93 -8.33 35.59
N HIS A 414 3.81 -9.22 36.58
CA HIS A 414 2.55 -9.44 37.29
C HIS A 414 2.12 -8.23 38.13
N GLU A 415 3.08 -7.48 38.68
CA GLU A 415 2.82 -6.22 39.41
C GLU A 415 2.47 -5.08 38.45
N ARG A 416 2.84 -5.16 37.16
CA ARG A 416 2.40 -4.17 36.15
C ARG A 416 0.93 -4.35 35.75
N LEU A 417 0.40 -5.57 35.83
CA LEU A 417 -1.01 -5.88 35.55
C LEU A 417 -1.95 -5.43 36.69
N PHE A 418 -1.48 -5.64 37.93
CA PHE A 418 -2.19 -5.32 39.18
C PHE A 418 -1.24 -4.67 40.20
N PRO A 419 -0.90 -3.40 39.99
CA PRO A 419 0.05 -2.70 40.86
C PRO A 419 -0.59 -2.34 42.20
N ASN A 420 0.18 -2.52 43.27
CA ASN A 420 -0.25 -2.24 44.65
C ASN A 420 0.30 -0.90 45.20
N GLU A 421 1.25 -0.27 44.50
CA GLU A 421 1.92 0.96 44.92
C GLU A 421 2.07 1.92 43.73
N ALA A 422 1.94 3.23 43.98
CA ALA A 422 2.11 4.28 42.98
C ALA A 422 3.55 4.33 42.42
N PHE A 423 3.72 5.00 41.27
CA PHE A 423 5.03 5.24 40.69
C PHE A 423 5.95 5.95 41.69
N SER A 424 7.22 5.53 41.74
CA SER A 424 8.22 6.17 42.61
C SER A 424 8.43 7.62 42.20
N SER A 425 8.39 8.53 43.18
CA SER A 425 8.70 9.95 42.97
C SER A 425 10.09 10.12 42.37
N PHE A 426 10.23 10.95 41.33
CA PHE A 426 11.54 11.25 40.76
C PHE A 426 12.27 12.36 41.52
N SER A 427 11.63 13.06 42.45
CA SER A 427 12.23 14.21 43.17
C SER A 427 13.51 13.85 43.92
N SER A 428 13.70 12.58 44.31
CA SER A 428 14.97 12.10 44.87
C SER A 428 16.09 11.94 43.85
N LEU A 429 15.76 11.78 42.56
CA LEU A 429 16.71 11.64 41.44
C LEU A 429 17.05 12.98 40.79
N ARG A 430 16.09 13.91 40.71
CA ARG A 430 16.23 15.25 40.13
C ARG A 430 15.64 16.33 41.04
N PRO A 431 16.30 16.66 42.17
CA PRO A 431 15.83 17.69 43.09
C PRO A 431 15.96 19.12 42.52
N ASP A 432 16.62 19.27 41.37
CA ASP A 432 16.78 20.52 40.63
C ASP A 432 15.54 20.92 39.81
N LEU A 433 14.56 20.02 39.66
CA LEU A 433 13.33 20.24 38.91
C LEU A 433 12.14 20.60 39.82
N PRO A 434 11.10 21.30 39.31
CA PRO A 434 9.89 21.60 40.08
C PRO A 434 9.21 20.34 40.61
N ALA A 435 8.77 20.37 41.87
CA ALA A 435 8.10 19.23 42.51
C ALA A 435 6.73 18.94 41.86
N GLU A 436 6.11 19.95 41.25
CA GLU A 436 4.85 19.87 40.52
C GLU A 436 4.90 18.88 39.35
N LEU A 437 6.06 18.73 38.72
CA LEU A 437 6.25 17.74 37.65
C LEU A 437 6.06 16.30 38.14
N ASP A 438 6.35 16.01 39.41
CA ASP A 438 6.16 14.68 39.97
C ASP A 438 4.68 14.37 40.14
N ILE A 439 3.89 15.36 40.56
CA ILE A 439 2.42 15.26 40.65
C ILE A 439 1.82 15.00 39.26
N ILE A 440 2.31 15.71 38.24
CA ILE A 440 1.83 15.58 36.85
C ILE A 440 2.12 14.19 36.30
N ILE A 441 3.33 13.67 36.52
CA ILE A 441 3.69 12.31 36.10
C ILE A 441 2.85 11.27 36.84
N GLN A 442 2.67 11.40 38.15
CA GLN A 442 1.83 10.48 38.93
C GLN A 442 0.38 10.49 38.44
N HIS A 443 -0.18 11.65 38.11
CA HIS A 443 -1.53 11.77 37.56
C HIS A 443 -1.64 11.12 36.18
N ALA A 444 -0.68 11.35 35.28
CA ALA A 444 -0.66 10.72 33.96
C ALA A 444 -0.45 9.20 34.02
N THR A 445 0.31 8.71 35.01
CA THR A 445 0.68 7.30 35.19
C THR A 445 -0.17 6.56 36.24
N ALA A 446 -1.32 7.13 36.64
CA ALA A 446 -2.27 6.44 37.51
C ALA A 446 -2.70 5.10 36.90
N PHE A 447 -2.89 4.06 37.69
CA PHE A 447 -3.14 2.73 37.14
C PHE A 447 -4.56 2.54 36.61
N SER A 448 -5.54 3.17 37.24
CA SER A 448 -6.91 3.24 36.72
C SER A 448 -6.98 4.34 35.64
N PRO A 449 -7.51 4.06 34.44
CA PRO A 449 -7.66 5.07 33.39
C PRO A 449 -8.49 6.29 33.81
N GLU A 450 -9.52 6.09 34.63
CA GLU A 450 -10.41 7.13 35.16
C GLU A 450 -9.73 8.12 36.11
N ASP A 451 -8.60 7.71 36.72
CA ASP A 451 -7.81 8.55 37.61
C ASP A 451 -6.74 9.36 36.84
N ARG A 452 -6.69 9.26 35.50
CA ARG A 452 -5.76 10.01 34.64
C ARG A 452 -6.41 11.26 34.08
N TYR A 453 -5.60 12.09 33.41
CA TYR A 453 -6.11 13.24 32.65
C TYR A 453 -7.20 12.83 31.65
N ALA A 454 -8.25 13.64 31.57
CA ALA A 454 -9.35 13.43 30.63
C ALA A 454 -8.90 13.58 29.16
N SER A 455 -7.85 14.36 28.89
CA SER A 455 -7.31 14.57 27.55
C SER A 455 -5.80 14.87 27.56
N VAL A 456 -5.15 14.67 26.41
CA VAL A 456 -3.73 15.03 26.22
C VAL A 456 -3.53 16.54 26.38
N GLN A 457 -4.50 17.35 25.94
CA GLN A 457 -4.47 18.82 26.11
C GLN A 457 -4.35 19.21 27.60
N ALA A 458 -5.16 18.60 28.47
CA ALA A 458 -5.14 18.89 29.91
C ALA A 458 -3.79 18.52 30.54
N PHE A 459 -3.22 17.38 30.14
CA PHE A 459 -1.88 16.96 30.55
C PHE A 459 -0.79 17.97 30.14
N LEU A 460 -0.81 18.44 28.88
CA LEU A 460 0.16 19.41 28.37
C LEU A 460 0.03 20.78 29.05
N SER A 461 -1.19 21.25 29.30
CA SER A 461 -1.44 22.52 29.99
C SER A 461 -0.81 22.52 31.39
N ASP A 462 -0.99 21.44 32.14
CA ASP A 462 -0.39 21.30 33.48
C ASP A 462 1.14 21.21 33.40
N LEU A 463 1.68 20.45 32.44
CA LEU A 463 3.12 20.35 32.20
C LEU A 463 3.76 21.71 31.91
N LEU A 464 3.18 22.49 31.00
CA LEU A 464 3.67 23.82 30.63
C LEU A 464 3.60 24.80 31.81
N ARG A 465 2.51 24.73 32.58
CA ARG A 465 2.31 25.57 33.77
C ARG A 465 3.34 25.29 34.85
N ALA A 466 3.62 24.01 35.13
CA ALA A 466 4.63 23.62 36.12
C ALA A 466 6.04 24.12 35.76
N VAL A 467 6.38 24.13 34.47
CA VAL A 467 7.68 24.65 34.02
C VAL A 467 7.74 26.18 34.04
N LYS A 468 6.62 26.87 33.81
CA LYS A 468 6.53 28.34 33.86
C LYS A 468 6.42 28.90 35.28
N GLY A 469 6.13 28.08 36.29
CA GLY A 469 6.05 28.49 37.70
C GLY A 469 4.77 29.26 38.06
N GLU A 470 3.67 29.05 37.33
CA GLU A 470 2.38 29.70 37.59
C GLU A 470 1.47 28.76 38.41
N VAL A 471 1.00 29.17 39.60
CA VAL A 471 0.18 28.33 40.51
C VAL A 471 -1.19 28.97 40.78
N SER A 472 -2.28 28.35 40.30
CA SER A 472 -3.67 28.26 40.87
C SER A 472 -4.75 28.05 39.80
N PRO A 473 -5.97 27.56 40.17
CA PRO A 473 -6.87 26.83 39.27
C PRO A 473 -7.79 27.76 38.49
N VAL A 474 -8.15 27.35 37.27
CA VAL A 474 -9.19 28.02 36.47
C VAL A 474 -10.16 26.95 36.01
N ASP A 475 -11.36 27.00 36.59
CA ASP A 475 -12.61 26.59 35.97
C ASP A 475 -12.79 27.34 34.64
N ASP A 476 -13.26 26.61 33.62
CA ASP A 476 -13.86 27.11 32.38
C ASP A 476 -13.02 28.09 31.52
N LEU A 477 -12.26 27.53 30.57
CA LEU A 477 -11.94 28.20 29.30
C LEU A 477 -12.73 27.52 28.18
N GLU A 478 -14.02 27.83 28.08
CA GLU A 478 -14.76 27.74 26.82
C GLU A 478 -14.54 29.04 26.04
N ASP A 479 -13.75 28.93 24.96
CA ASP A 479 -13.77 29.68 23.70
C ASP A 479 -12.35 29.77 23.12
N GLU A 480 -11.77 28.62 22.79
CA GLU A 480 -10.79 28.55 21.71
C GLU A 480 -11.52 28.14 20.43
N GLU A 481 -11.11 28.76 19.33
CA GLU A 481 -11.61 28.57 17.97
C GLU A 481 -11.61 27.07 17.63
N VAL A 482 -12.75 26.41 17.80
CA VAL A 482 -12.82 24.96 17.61
C VAL A 482 -12.62 24.67 16.12
N THR A 483 -11.45 24.16 15.81
CA THR A 483 -11.08 23.63 14.50
C THR A 483 -11.88 22.36 14.24
N LEU A 484 -13.12 22.56 13.78
CA LEU A 484 -13.96 21.48 13.31
C LEU A 484 -13.44 20.96 11.98
N GLN A 485 -13.29 19.64 11.88
CA GLN A 485 -13.00 18.99 10.61
C GLN A 485 -14.25 19.01 9.74
N ASN A 486 -14.07 19.36 8.47
CA ASN A 486 -15.15 19.36 7.49
C ASN A 486 -15.65 17.91 7.25
N PRO A 487 -16.91 17.59 7.56
CA PRO A 487 -17.44 16.23 7.45
C PRO A 487 -17.89 15.89 6.02
N TYR A 488 -17.86 16.86 5.10
CA TYR A 488 -18.33 16.69 3.73
C TYR A 488 -17.18 16.44 2.76
N LYS A 489 -17.37 15.47 1.86
CA LYS A 489 -16.33 14.93 0.98
C LYS A 489 -16.09 15.74 -0.30
N GLY A 490 -16.87 16.78 -0.55
CA GLY A 490 -16.85 17.50 -1.82
C GLY A 490 -17.30 16.61 -2.96
N ILE A 491 -16.57 16.59 -4.08
CA ILE A 491 -16.93 15.77 -5.24
C ILE A 491 -16.32 14.36 -5.23
N GLU A 492 -15.55 14.01 -4.20
CA GLU A 492 -15.03 12.65 -4.04
C GLU A 492 -16.15 11.67 -3.66
N ALA A 493 -16.06 10.43 -4.14
CA ALA A 493 -16.94 9.38 -3.66
C ALA A 493 -16.56 8.96 -2.23
N PHE A 494 -17.56 8.75 -1.38
CA PHE A 494 -17.35 8.09 -0.09
C PHE A 494 -16.75 6.69 -0.28
N ASP A 495 -15.75 6.36 0.54
CA ASP A 495 -15.15 5.03 0.64
C ASP A 495 -15.41 4.42 2.03
N GLU A 496 -14.93 3.21 2.26
CA GLU A 496 -15.15 2.44 3.50
C GLU A 496 -14.68 3.18 4.77
N ALA A 497 -13.61 3.97 4.67
CA ALA A 497 -13.11 4.78 5.77
C ALA A 497 -13.97 6.02 6.08
N ASP A 498 -14.99 6.31 5.26
CA ASP A 498 -15.91 7.44 5.42
C ASP A 498 -17.27 6.98 6.01
N ALA A 499 -17.37 5.72 6.47
CA ALA A 499 -18.63 5.13 6.94
C ALA A 499 -19.30 5.91 8.08
N GLU A 500 -18.51 6.50 8.99
CA GLU A 500 -19.02 7.24 10.16
C GLU A 500 -19.65 8.59 9.81
N ILE A 501 -19.35 9.12 8.62
CA ILE A 501 -19.90 10.37 8.09
C ILE A 501 -20.88 10.13 6.93
N PHE A 502 -21.20 8.86 6.62
CA PHE A 502 -22.08 8.47 5.52
C PHE A 502 -23.50 8.17 6.03
N PHE A 503 -24.40 9.14 5.87
CA PHE A 503 -25.77 9.09 6.39
C PHE A 503 -26.85 9.19 5.30
N GLY A 504 -28.09 8.84 5.64
CA GLY A 504 -29.28 9.00 4.78
C GLY A 504 -29.42 7.89 3.73
N ARG A 505 -28.68 6.79 3.85
CA ARG A 505 -28.71 5.63 2.93
C ARG A 505 -28.89 4.30 3.67
N GLU A 506 -29.22 4.33 4.94
CA GLU A 506 -29.34 3.18 5.83
C GLU A 506 -30.38 2.17 5.32
N ASN A 507 -31.55 2.65 4.86
CA ASN A 507 -32.59 1.80 4.27
C ASN A 507 -32.10 1.11 2.99
N LEU A 508 -31.39 1.83 2.12
CA LEU A 508 -30.83 1.26 0.90
C LEU A 508 -29.76 0.20 1.22
N VAL A 509 -28.89 0.44 2.21
CA VAL A 509 -27.92 -0.56 2.69
C VAL A 509 -28.64 -1.81 3.20
N GLN A 510 -29.73 -1.66 3.97
CA GLN A 510 -30.53 -2.80 4.41
C GLN A 510 -31.15 -3.57 3.24
N ASN A 511 -31.72 -2.89 2.25
CA ASN A 511 -32.26 -3.55 1.05
C ASN A 511 -31.16 -4.35 0.32
N LEU A 512 -29.97 -3.78 0.15
CA LEU A 512 -28.83 -4.49 -0.45
C LEU A 512 -28.44 -5.73 0.36
N LEU A 513 -28.41 -5.63 1.69
CA LEU A 513 -28.16 -6.77 2.58
C LEU A 513 -29.24 -7.84 2.48
N GLU A 514 -30.51 -7.45 2.39
CA GLU A 514 -31.64 -8.38 2.18
C GLU A 514 -31.52 -9.11 0.85
N ARG A 515 -31.24 -8.38 -0.24
CA ARG A 515 -30.93 -9.00 -1.55
C ARG A 515 -29.78 -9.97 -1.45
N MET A 516 -28.74 -9.63 -0.68
CA MET A 516 -27.61 -10.51 -0.44
C MET A 516 -27.95 -11.76 0.40
N ARG A 517 -29.02 -11.75 1.22
CA ARG A 517 -29.48 -12.92 2.00
C ARG A 517 -30.33 -13.89 1.18
N GLU A 518 -30.91 -13.45 0.07
CA GLU A 518 -31.73 -14.30 -0.80
C GLU A 518 -30.95 -15.53 -1.27
N MET A 519 -31.64 -16.67 -1.32
CA MET A 519 -31.11 -17.97 -1.75
C MET A 519 -31.59 -18.27 -3.18
N GLY A 520 -30.76 -18.93 -3.98
CA GLY A 520 -31.08 -19.26 -5.37
C GLY A 520 -29.83 -19.55 -6.19
N GLU A 521 -30.02 -19.89 -7.48
CA GLU A 521 -28.95 -20.23 -8.42
C GLU A 521 -27.91 -19.10 -8.57
N TYR A 522 -28.37 -17.84 -8.51
CA TYR A 522 -27.53 -16.65 -8.67
C TYR A 522 -27.35 -15.84 -7.36
N ALA A 523 -27.54 -16.48 -6.19
CA ALA A 523 -27.45 -15.80 -4.89
C ALA A 523 -26.09 -15.13 -4.62
N ASN A 524 -25.02 -15.59 -5.30
CA ASN A 524 -23.68 -15.02 -5.19
C ASN A 524 -23.46 -13.77 -6.06
N PHE A 525 -24.49 -13.22 -6.68
CA PHE A 525 -24.41 -11.98 -7.45
C PHE A 525 -25.42 -10.95 -6.96
N LEU A 526 -25.00 -9.68 -7.00
CA LEU A 526 -25.86 -8.51 -6.85
C LEU A 526 -25.37 -7.38 -7.78
N ALA A 527 -26.24 -6.95 -8.70
CA ALA A 527 -26.04 -5.73 -9.47
C ALA A 527 -26.68 -4.53 -8.76
N VAL A 528 -25.94 -3.44 -8.66
CA VAL A 528 -26.41 -2.15 -8.14
C VAL A 528 -26.53 -1.19 -9.30
N VAL A 529 -27.76 -0.97 -9.76
CA VAL A 529 -28.04 -0.24 -11.02
C VAL A 529 -28.65 1.12 -10.73
N GLY A 530 -28.15 2.17 -11.36
CA GLY A 530 -28.75 3.50 -11.18
C GLY A 530 -28.09 4.61 -12.00
N PRO A 531 -28.70 5.81 -12.04
CA PRO A 531 -28.19 6.96 -12.81
C PRO A 531 -26.76 7.38 -12.40
N SER A 532 -26.08 8.17 -13.23
CA SER A 532 -24.80 8.78 -12.86
C SER A 532 -24.98 9.70 -11.64
N GLY A 533 -24.00 9.74 -10.73
CA GLY A 533 -24.05 10.58 -9.52
C GLY A 533 -25.09 10.16 -8.47
N SER A 534 -25.77 9.02 -8.58
CA SER A 534 -26.76 8.55 -7.59
C SER A 534 -26.14 7.98 -6.30
N GLY A 535 -24.80 7.87 -6.23
CA GLY A 535 -24.08 7.33 -5.08
C GLY A 535 -23.90 5.81 -5.08
N LYS A 536 -23.96 5.13 -6.23
CA LYS A 536 -23.76 3.66 -6.33
C LYS A 536 -22.47 3.18 -5.67
N SER A 537 -21.34 3.75 -6.07
CA SER A 537 -20.04 3.39 -5.49
C SER A 537 -19.97 3.74 -4.01
N SER A 538 -20.52 4.88 -3.61
CA SER A 538 -20.55 5.33 -2.21
C SER A 538 -21.38 4.43 -1.31
N VAL A 539 -22.60 4.02 -1.71
CA VAL A 539 -23.41 3.12 -0.88
C VAL A 539 -22.80 1.73 -0.77
N VAL A 540 -22.14 1.24 -1.83
CA VAL A 540 -21.40 -0.01 -1.75
C VAL A 540 -20.21 0.16 -0.79
N LYS A 541 -19.32 1.13 -1.05
CA LYS A 541 -18.05 1.28 -0.33
C LYS A 541 -18.21 1.76 1.11
N ALA A 542 -19.01 2.78 1.37
CA ALA A 542 -19.15 3.43 2.67
C ALA A 542 -20.37 2.94 3.48
N GLY A 543 -21.27 2.17 2.88
CA GLY A 543 -22.43 1.60 3.55
C GLY A 543 -22.34 0.08 3.66
N LEU A 544 -22.41 -0.60 2.51
CA LEU A 544 -22.53 -2.05 2.44
C LEU A 544 -21.27 -2.79 2.91
N LEU A 545 -20.07 -2.39 2.46
CA LEU A 545 -18.83 -3.05 2.87
C LEU A 545 -18.58 -2.94 4.39
N PRO A 546 -18.69 -1.75 5.03
CA PRO A 546 -18.62 -1.64 6.49
C PRO A 546 -19.62 -2.54 7.22
N ALA A 547 -20.86 -2.60 6.75
CA ALA A 547 -21.87 -3.47 7.35
C ALA A 547 -21.47 -4.96 7.25
N LEU A 548 -20.90 -5.39 6.12
CA LEU A 548 -20.38 -6.75 5.95
C LEU A 548 -19.18 -7.03 6.86
N ARG A 549 -18.25 -6.07 7.02
CA ARG A 549 -17.13 -6.17 7.97
C ARG A 549 -17.61 -6.33 9.41
N GLN A 550 -18.72 -5.71 9.76
CA GLN A 550 -19.38 -5.81 11.06
C GLN A 550 -20.23 -7.08 11.24
N GLY A 551 -20.24 -7.99 10.25
CA GLY A 551 -20.96 -9.25 10.34
C GLY A 551 -22.46 -9.15 10.04
N ALA A 552 -22.91 -8.17 9.25
CA ALA A 552 -24.32 -8.02 8.86
C ALA A 552 -24.89 -9.25 8.12
N LEU A 553 -24.01 -10.09 7.54
CA LEU A 553 -24.34 -11.42 7.05
C LEU A 553 -23.55 -12.48 7.83
N PRO A 554 -24.06 -13.71 7.99
CA PRO A 554 -23.34 -14.76 8.72
C PRO A 554 -21.92 -15.01 8.18
N GLY A 555 -20.92 -14.70 9.01
CA GLY A 555 -19.51 -14.88 8.72
C GLY A 555 -18.90 -13.84 7.77
N SER A 556 -19.61 -12.74 7.45
CA SER A 556 -19.11 -11.71 6.53
C SER A 556 -17.93 -10.91 7.05
N GLU A 557 -17.74 -10.86 8.38
CA GLU A 557 -16.58 -10.27 9.03
C GLU A 557 -15.25 -10.95 8.66
N ASN A 558 -15.33 -12.17 8.09
CA ASN A 558 -14.19 -12.97 7.64
C ASN A 558 -14.06 -13.07 6.10
N TRP A 559 -14.82 -12.29 5.34
CA TRP A 559 -14.74 -12.30 3.88
C TRP A 559 -13.56 -11.46 3.41
N PHE A 560 -12.77 -12.00 2.47
CA PHE A 560 -11.76 -11.24 1.74
C PHE A 560 -12.48 -10.37 0.71
N ILE A 561 -12.30 -9.06 0.79
CA ILE A 561 -12.95 -8.11 -0.12
C ILE A 561 -11.89 -7.59 -1.07
N VAL A 562 -12.12 -7.74 -2.38
CA VAL A 562 -11.28 -7.18 -3.44
C VAL A 562 -12.12 -6.27 -4.31
N LYS A 563 -11.58 -5.09 -4.64
CA LYS A 563 -12.26 -4.06 -5.42
C LYS A 563 -11.49 -3.87 -6.72
N ILE A 564 -12.20 -3.83 -7.85
CA ILE A 564 -11.65 -3.46 -9.15
C ILE A 564 -12.53 -2.42 -9.84
N THR A 565 -11.91 -1.61 -10.67
CA THR A 565 -12.57 -0.74 -11.64
C THR A 565 -12.00 -1.12 -13.01
N PRO A 566 -12.79 -1.75 -13.90
CA PRO A 566 -12.28 -2.32 -15.15
C PRO A 566 -11.56 -1.30 -16.03
N SER A 567 -10.38 -1.65 -16.54
CA SER A 567 -9.59 -0.79 -17.42
C SER A 567 -9.51 -1.36 -18.84
N LEU A 568 -8.52 -0.92 -19.63
CA LEU A 568 -8.19 -1.54 -20.92
C LEU A 568 -7.89 -3.05 -20.76
N HIS A 569 -7.34 -3.44 -19.60
CA HIS A 569 -6.88 -4.81 -19.28
C HIS A 569 -7.54 -5.35 -18.00
N PRO A 570 -8.83 -5.71 -18.02
CA PRO A 570 -9.59 -6.08 -16.82
C PRO A 570 -9.08 -7.33 -16.09
N LEU A 571 -8.33 -8.20 -16.77
CA LEU A 571 -7.72 -9.38 -16.13
C LEU A 571 -6.46 -9.04 -15.33
N GLU A 572 -5.67 -8.07 -15.79
CA GLU A 572 -4.50 -7.56 -15.07
C GLU A 572 -4.94 -6.84 -13.78
N GLU A 573 -5.99 -6.01 -13.85
CA GLU A 573 -6.60 -5.38 -12.66
C GLU A 573 -7.06 -6.41 -11.62
N LEU A 574 -7.66 -7.49 -12.10
CA LEU A 574 -8.13 -8.57 -11.25
C LEU A 574 -6.96 -9.33 -10.63
N GLU A 575 -5.88 -9.60 -11.37
CA GLU A 575 -4.64 -10.17 -10.82
C GLU A 575 -4.09 -9.28 -9.71
N ASP A 576 -3.92 -7.98 -9.97
CA ASP A 576 -3.41 -7.00 -9.01
C ASP A 576 -4.25 -6.95 -7.72
N ALA A 577 -5.58 -7.00 -7.86
CA ALA A 577 -6.49 -7.04 -6.72
C ALA A 577 -6.42 -8.36 -5.94
N LEU A 578 -6.30 -9.49 -6.65
CA LEU A 578 -6.19 -10.82 -6.06
C LEU A 578 -4.85 -11.04 -5.33
N VAL A 579 -3.74 -10.52 -5.86
CA VAL A 579 -2.41 -10.61 -5.24
C VAL A 579 -2.39 -9.95 -3.86
N ARG A 580 -3.17 -8.88 -3.65
CA ARG A 580 -3.26 -8.19 -2.35
C ARG A 580 -3.78 -9.09 -1.23
N ILE A 581 -4.61 -10.07 -1.54
CA ILE A 581 -5.14 -11.05 -0.57
C ILE A 581 -4.43 -12.42 -0.63
N ALA A 582 -3.50 -12.60 -1.57
CA ALA A 582 -2.86 -13.89 -1.82
C ALA A 582 -1.88 -14.30 -0.71
N VAL A 583 -2.01 -15.49 -0.16
CA VAL A 583 -1.07 -16.02 0.86
C VAL A 583 0.19 -16.60 0.23
N THR A 584 0.08 -17.08 -0.99
CA THR A 584 1.17 -17.66 -1.79
C THR A 584 1.23 -16.93 -3.12
N GLN A 585 2.43 -16.75 -3.67
CA GLN A 585 2.59 -16.19 -5.00
C GLN A 585 2.19 -17.25 -6.05
N PRO A 586 1.07 -17.08 -6.77
CA PRO A 586 0.71 -17.99 -7.84
C PRO A 586 1.59 -17.73 -9.08
N PRO A 587 1.85 -18.75 -9.92
CA PRO A 587 2.37 -18.50 -11.26
C PRO A 587 1.30 -17.78 -12.09
N ASP A 588 1.73 -16.78 -12.89
CA ASP A 588 0.98 -16.01 -13.90
C ASP A 588 -0.56 -16.19 -13.83
N LEU A 589 -1.24 -15.36 -13.03
CA LEU A 589 -2.68 -15.50 -12.82
C LEU A 589 -3.47 -15.20 -14.08
N VAL A 590 -3.00 -14.28 -14.90
CA VAL A 590 -3.68 -13.89 -16.14
C VAL A 590 -3.75 -15.07 -17.10
N GLU A 591 -2.64 -15.78 -17.31
CA GLU A 591 -2.64 -17.02 -18.13
C GLU A 591 -3.58 -18.09 -17.55
N TRP A 592 -3.62 -18.23 -16.22
CA TRP A 592 -4.52 -19.18 -15.58
C TRP A 592 -6.00 -18.82 -15.76
N MET A 593 -6.32 -17.53 -15.71
CA MET A 593 -7.67 -17.00 -15.94
C MET A 593 -8.09 -17.16 -17.41
N LYS A 594 -7.16 -16.97 -18.36
CA LYS A 594 -7.39 -17.14 -19.81
C LYS A 594 -7.52 -18.61 -20.24
N LYS A 595 -6.98 -19.55 -19.47
CA LYS A 595 -6.93 -20.98 -19.84
C LYS A 595 -8.29 -21.62 -20.12
N ASP A 596 -9.29 -21.34 -19.29
CA ASP A 596 -10.68 -21.79 -19.46
C ASP A 596 -11.62 -21.01 -18.54
N GLU A 597 -12.94 -21.22 -18.69
CA GLU A 597 -13.98 -20.51 -17.93
C GLU A 597 -13.86 -20.69 -16.40
N ARG A 598 -13.23 -21.75 -15.91
CA ARG A 598 -13.00 -21.98 -14.47
C ARG A 598 -11.64 -21.43 -13.99
N GLY A 599 -10.90 -20.75 -14.86
CA GLY A 599 -9.59 -20.16 -14.56
C GLY A 599 -9.63 -19.25 -13.33
N LEU A 600 -10.58 -18.31 -13.29
CA LEU A 600 -10.78 -17.42 -12.16
C LEU A 600 -11.05 -18.16 -10.85
N VAL A 601 -11.91 -19.18 -10.88
CA VAL A 601 -12.23 -19.98 -9.70
C VAL A 601 -10.99 -20.70 -9.15
N ARG A 602 -10.16 -21.25 -10.04
CA ARG A 602 -8.89 -21.89 -9.64
C ARG A 602 -7.89 -20.89 -9.08
N ALA A 603 -7.73 -19.74 -9.76
CA ALA A 603 -6.88 -18.64 -9.31
C ALA A 603 -7.26 -18.21 -7.88
N ALA A 604 -8.53 -17.85 -7.66
CA ALA A 604 -9.04 -17.43 -6.36
C ALA A 604 -8.86 -18.51 -5.26
N ARG A 605 -9.10 -19.79 -5.56
CA ARG A 605 -8.88 -20.89 -4.60
C ARG A 605 -7.40 -21.12 -4.28
N SER A 606 -6.50 -20.84 -5.21
CA SER A 606 -5.06 -21.05 -5.02
C SER A 606 -4.42 -19.98 -4.13
N ILE A 607 -4.97 -18.77 -4.12
CA ILE A 607 -4.40 -17.63 -3.40
C ILE A 607 -5.04 -17.40 -2.03
N MET A 608 -6.31 -17.77 -1.85
CA MET A 608 -7.04 -17.53 -0.60
C MET A 608 -6.70 -18.57 0.47
N PRO A 609 -6.73 -18.19 1.76
CA PRO A 609 -6.70 -19.16 2.86
C PRO A 609 -7.80 -20.23 2.70
N LYS A 610 -7.51 -21.47 3.12
CA LYS A 610 -8.47 -22.57 3.05
C LYS A 610 -9.76 -22.22 3.80
N GLY A 611 -10.90 -22.31 3.10
CA GLY A 611 -12.22 -22.00 3.65
C GLY A 611 -12.60 -20.52 3.64
N GLY A 612 -11.73 -19.63 3.12
CA GLY A 612 -12.03 -18.22 2.93
C GLY A 612 -13.12 -17.97 1.89
N LYS A 613 -13.90 -16.90 2.09
CA LYS A 613 -14.87 -16.38 1.12
C LYS A 613 -14.34 -15.11 0.46
N LEU A 614 -14.55 -14.97 -0.84
CA LEU A 614 -14.18 -13.80 -1.63
C LEU A 614 -15.43 -12.97 -1.96
N LEU A 615 -15.38 -11.68 -1.67
CA LEU A 615 -16.29 -10.70 -2.25
C LEU A 615 -15.52 -9.86 -3.26
N LEU A 616 -15.84 -10.02 -4.54
CA LEU A 616 -15.32 -9.19 -5.62
C LEU A 616 -16.29 -8.07 -5.90
N VAL A 617 -15.87 -6.83 -5.69
CA VAL A 617 -16.62 -5.63 -6.08
C VAL A 617 -16.08 -5.13 -7.41
N VAL A 618 -16.90 -5.19 -8.45
CA VAL A 618 -16.62 -4.62 -9.76
C VAL A 618 -17.35 -3.28 -9.85
N ASP A 619 -16.64 -2.20 -9.56
CA ASP A 619 -17.18 -0.86 -9.63
C ASP A 619 -17.08 -0.34 -11.07
N GLN A 620 -18.11 0.37 -11.56
CA GLN A 620 -18.22 0.84 -12.96
C GLN A 620 -18.15 -0.31 -13.97
N PHE A 621 -19.02 -1.32 -13.80
CA PHE A 621 -19.07 -2.51 -14.65
C PHE A 621 -19.27 -2.19 -16.14
N GLU A 622 -19.84 -1.03 -16.48
CA GLU A 622 -19.95 -0.56 -17.86
C GLU A 622 -18.60 -0.45 -18.60
N GLU A 623 -17.49 -0.23 -17.88
CA GLU A 623 -16.16 -0.05 -18.48
C GLU A 623 -15.65 -1.30 -19.21
N ILE A 624 -16.15 -2.48 -18.81
CA ILE A 624 -15.88 -3.75 -19.53
C ILE A 624 -16.36 -3.69 -20.97
N PHE A 625 -17.43 -2.94 -21.24
CA PHE A 625 -18.05 -2.87 -22.57
C PHE A 625 -17.63 -1.64 -23.37
N THR A 626 -17.10 -0.61 -22.71
CA THR A 626 -16.77 0.68 -23.33
C THR A 626 -15.28 0.92 -23.47
N LEU A 627 -14.45 0.40 -22.56
CA LEU A 627 -13.01 0.65 -22.52
C LEU A 627 -12.18 -0.61 -22.82
N SER A 628 -12.54 -1.76 -22.25
CA SER A 628 -11.68 -2.95 -22.29
C SER A 628 -11.47 -3.54 -23.69
N HIS A 629 -10.30 -4.18 -23.89
CA HIS A 629 -10.06 -5.01 -25.07
C HIS A 629 -11.08 -6.17 -25.15
N LYS A 630 -11.68 -6.36 -26.33
CA LYS A 630 -12.80 -7.31 -26.52
C LYS A 630 -12.48 -8.74 -26.06
N ASP A 631 -11.29 -9.24 -26.40
CA ASP A 631 -10.89 -10.60 -26.06
C ASP A 631 -10.75 -10.77 -24.54
N GLU A 632 -10.15 -9.80 -23.85
CA GLU A 632 -10.01 -9.84 -22.39
C GLU A 632 -11.35 -9.68 -21.67
N ALA A 633 -12.21 -8.78 -22.15
CA ALA A 633 -13.56 -8.62 -21.63
C ALA A 633 -14.35 -9.94 -21.71
N GLU A 634 -14.23 -10.68 -22.82
CA GLU A 634 -14.89 -11.97 -22.97
C GLU A 634 -14.40 -13.01 -21.96
N TYR A 635 -13.08 -13.14 -21.77
CA TYR A 635 -12.51 -14.04 -20.74
C TYR A 635 -12.95 -13.65 -19.33
N PHE A 636 -12.91 -12.36 -19.02
CA PHE A 636 -13.35 -11.83 -17.73
C PHE A 636 -14.82 -12.19 -17.46
N LEU A 637 -15.71 -11.90 -18.39
CA LEU A 637 -17.15 -12.16 -18.26
C LEU A 637 -17.47 -13.66 -18.11
N LYS A 638 -16.82 -14.52 -18.92
CA LYS A 638 -16.96 -15.98 -18.79
C LYS A 638 -16.47 -16.50 -17.44
N GLY A 639 -15.32 -16.01 -16.97
CA GLY A 639 -14.74 -16.38 -15.68
C GLY A 639 -15.65 -16.01 -14.50
N ILE A 640 -16.22 -14.80 -14.52
CA ILE A 640 -17.18 -14.34 -13.50
C ILE A 640 -18.45 -15.20 -13.53
N PHE A 641 -19.02 -15.44 -14.71
CA PHE A 641 -20.24 -16.24 -14.82
C PHE A 641 -20.05 -17.67 -14.31
N ALA A 642 -18.94 -18.32 -14.67
CA ALA A 642 -18.60 -19.65 -14.17
C ALA A 642 -18.35 -19.67 -12.66
N ALA A 643 -17.78 -18.59 -12.11
CA ALA A 643 -17.60 -18.45 -10.66
C ALA A 643 -18.93 -18.34 -9.90
N LEU A 644 -19.92 -17.66 -10.48
CA LEU A 644 -21.21 -17.39 -9.85
C LEU A 644 -22.17 -18.59 -9.90
N THR A 645 -22.02 -19.46 -10.90
CA THR A 645 -22.90 -20.62 -11.12
C THR A 645 -22.40 -21.91 -10.47
N ASP A 646 -21.18 -21.96 -9.94
CA ASP A 646 -20.71 -23.08 -9.11
C ASP A 646 -21.26 -22.94 -7.68
N PRO A 647 -22.22 -23.78 -7.24
CA PRO A 647 -22.86 -23.66 -5.93
C PRO A 647 -21.90 -23.89 -4.75
N LYS A 648 -20.74 -24.49 -5.03
CA LYS A 648 -19.70 -24.76 -4.03
C LYS A 648 -18.63 -23.67 -4.00
N ASN A 649 -18.75 -22.63 -4.83
CA ASN A 649 -17.72 -21.63 -4.95
C ASN A 649 -17.81 -20.55 -3.86
N PRO A 650 -16.72 -20.25 -3.15
CA PRO A 650 -16.68 -19.19 -2.14
C PRO A 650 -16.70 -17.75 -2.70
N ILE A 651 -16.91 -17.54 -4.00
CA ILE A 651 -16.85 -16.23 -4.65
C ILE A 651 -18.25 -15.62 -4.75
N ARG A 652 -18.38 -14.39 -4.28
CA ARG A 652 -19.54 -13.53 -4.44
C ARG A 652 -19.12 -12.26 -5.18
N VAL A 653 -19.99 -11.73 -6.03
CA VAL A 653 -19.71 -10.55 -6.84
C VAL A 653 -20.78 -9.48 -6.61
N ILE A 654 -20.33 -8.24 -6.39
CA ILE A 654 -21.17 -7.04 -6.45
C ILE A 654 -20.70 -6.23 -7.66
N ALA A 655 -21.61 -5.85 -8.54
CA ALA A 655 -21.31 -5.02 -9.70
C ALA A 655 -22.10 -3.72 -9.63
N THR A 656 -21.44 -2.56 -9.74
CA THR A 656 -22.16 -1.29 -9.93
C THR A 656 -22.29 -1.02 -11.42
N LEU A 657 -23.48 -0.60 -11.88
CA LEU A 657 -23.72 -0.35 -13.30
C LEU A 657 -24.55 0.93 -13.50
N ARG A 658 -24.14 1.77 -14.44
CA ARG A 658 -24.96 2.91 -14.89
C ARG A 658 -26.22 2.43 -15.62
N ALA A 659 -27.37 3.02 -15.28
CA ALA A 659 -28.65 2.69 -15.89
C ALA A 659 -28.65 2.83 -17.44
N ASP A 660 -27.93 3.80 -17.98
CA ASP A 660 -27.82 4.04 -19.43
C ASP A 660 -27.03 2.95 -20.20
N PHE A 661 -26.36 2.05 -19.47
CA PHE A 661 -25.61 0.93 -20.00
C PHE A 661 -26.25 -0.42 -19.65
N TYR A 662 -27.48 -0.41 -19.14
CA TYR A 662 -28.20 -1.62 -18.76
C TYR A 662 -28.49 -2.55 -19.96
N ASP A 663 -28.51 -2.01 -21.18
CA ASP A 663 -28.62 -2.77 -22.41
C ASP A 663 -27.42 -3.70 -22.65
N ARG A 664 -26.21 -3.32 -22.20
CA ARG A 664 -24.97 -4.05 -22.52
C ARG A 664 -24.94 -5.47 -21.95
N PRO A 665 -25.18 -5.71 -20.65
CA PRO A 665 -25.24 -7.09 -20.14
C PRO A 665 -26.37 -7.93 -20.75
N LEU A 666 -27.48 -7.31 -21.17
CA LEU A 666 -28.61 -8.01 -21.78
C LEU A 666 -28.29 -8.60 -23.17
N MET A 667 -27.29 -8.04 -23.85
CA MET A 667 -26.79 -8.60 -25.13
C MET A 667 -26.07 -9.94 -24.94
N HIS A 668 -25.74 -10.31 -23.70
CA HIS A 668 -25.14 -11.59 -23.33
C HIS A 668 -26.21 -12.48 -22.66
N PRO A 669 -26.68 -13.58 -23.27
CA PRO A 669 -27.81 -14.35 -22.75
C PRO A 669 -27.67 -14.80 -21.29
N GLN A 670 -26.48 -15.25 -20.90
CA GLN A 670 -26.17 -15.74 -19.56
C GLN A 670 -26.09 -14.62 -18.51
N LEU A 671 -25.49 -13.47 -18.84
CA LEU A 671 -25.42 -12.31 -17.94
C LEU A 671 -26.75 -11.56 -17.87
N GLY A 672 -27.51 -11.52 -18.96
CA GLY A 672 -28.81 -10.87 -18.99
C GLY A 672 -29.79 -11.47 -18.00
N GLN A 673 -29.79 -12.81 -17.84
CA GLN A 673 -30.60 -13.47 -16.82
C GLN A 673 -30.14 -13.12 -15.39
N LEU A 674 -28.83 -13.11 -15.17
CA LEU A 674 -28.22 -12.75 -13.88
C LEU A 674 -28.63 -11.33 -13.45
N PHE A 675 -28.46 -10.33 -14.32
CA PHE A 675 -28.85 -8.94 -14.03
C PHE A 675 -30.37 -8.79 -13.86
N LYS A 676 -31.18 -9.53 -14.62
CA LYS A 676 -32.64 -9.48 -14.49
C LYS A 676 -33.11 -10.00 -13.12
N GLU A 677 -32.53 -11.08 -12.62
CA GLU A 677 -32.97 -11.73 -11.37
C GLU A 677 -32.33 -11.14 -10.12
N ARG A 678 -31.12 -10.57 -10.23
CA ARG A 678 -30.27 -10.21 -9.09
C ARG A 678 -29.79 -8.77 -9.15
N GLN A 679 -30.71 -7.83 -9.30
CA GLN A 679 -30.41 -6.40 -9.26
C GLN A 679 -31.19 -5.65 -8.18
N GLU A 680 -30.57 -4.59 -7.68
CA GLU A 680 -31.20 -3.56 -6.89
C GLU A 680 -31.05 -2.22 -7.63
N THR A 681 -32.16 -1.53 -7.85
CA THR A 681 -32.17 -0.26 -8.57
C THR A 681 -32.12 0.89 -7.57
N ILE A 682 -31.08 1.71 -7.66
CA ILE A 682 -30.92 2.92 -6.85
C ILE A 682 -31.69 4.07 -7.48
N THR A 683 -32.65 4.60 -6.74
CA THR A 683 -33.36 5.83 -7.06
C THR A 683 -32.64 7.06 -6.47
N VAL A 684 -33.09 8.24 -6.89
CA VAL A 684 -32.73 9.50 -6.23
C VAL A 684 -33.09 9.44 -4.75
N MET A 685 -32.36 10.18 -3.92
CA MET A 685 -32.63 10.26 -2.49
C MET A 685 -33.99 10.90 -2.24
N THR A 686 -34.72 10.37 -1.26
CA THR A 686 -35.93 11.02 -0.75
C THR A 686 -35.57 12.28 0.02
N ARG A 687 -36.57 13.13 0.29
CA ARG A 687 -36.36 14.36 1.07
C ARG A 687 -35.80 14.07 2.47
N ASP A 688 -36.30 13.02 3.12
CA ASP A 688 -35.86 12.64 4.47
C ASP A 688 -34.42 12.10 4.44
N GLU A 689 -34.09 11.26 3.46
CA GLU A 689 -32.72 10.79 3.23
C GLU A 689 -31.74 11.95 2.99
N LEU A 690 -32.14 12.96 2.19
CA LEU A 690 -31.31 14.16 1.95
C LEU A 690 -31.11 14.98 3.23
N ILE A 691 -32.16 15.17 4.02
CA ILE A 691 -32.09 15.88 5.31
C ILE A 691 -31.06 15.20 6.21
N GLU A 692 -31.12 13.87 6.34
CA GLU A 692 -30.15 13.13 7.15
C GLU A 692 -28.72 13.24 6.60
N ALA A 693 -28.54 13.13 5.28
CA ALA A 693 -27.24 13.24 4.61
C ALA A 693 -26.62 14.65 4.68
N ILE A 694 -27.43 15.68 4.94
CA ILE A 694 -26.99 17.06 5.18
C ILE A 694 -26.72 17.27 6.68
N GLN A 695 -27.65 16.90 7.55
CA GLN A 695 -27.64 17.29 8.95
C GLN A 695 -26.70 16.44 9.81
N LYS A 696 -26.78 15.10 9.70
CA LYS A 696 -26.04 14.18 10.59
C LYS A 696 -24.52 14.32 10.48
N PRO A 697 -23.89 14.49 9.29
CA PRO A 697 -22.46 14.72 9.22
C PRO A 697 -22.01 16.00 9.93
N ALA A 698 -22.79 17.10 9.86
CA ALA A 698 -22.47 18.32 10.61
C ALA A 698 -22.56 18.09 12.12
N GLU A 699 -23.59 17.38 12.57
CA GLU A 699 -23.80 17.08 13.99
C GLU A 699 -22.70 16.18 14.57
N SER A 700 -22.20 15.20 13.80
CA SER A 700 -21.15 14.29 14.26
C SER A 700 -19.83 15.00 14.55
N VAL A 701 -19.57 16.12 13.88
CA VAL A 701 -18.43 17.01 14.17
C VAL A 701 -18.82 18.21 15.05
N GLY A 702 -20.03 18.26 15.60
CA GLY A 702 -20.47 19.35 16.50
C GLY A 702 -20.77 20.70 15.82
N ALA A 703 -20.92 20.72 14.49
CA ALA A 703 -21.45 21.87 13.77
C ALA A 703 -22.99 21.92 13.84
N LYS A 704 -23.56 23.12 13.69
CA LYS A 704 -25.01 23.36 13.71
C LYS A 704 -25.45 24.10 12.46
N LEU A 705 -26.54 23.66 11.84
CA LEU A 705 -27.15 24.39 10.74
C LEU A 705 -28.21 25.36 11.28
N GLU A 706 -28.33 26.52 10.64
CA GLU A 706 -29.39 27.48 10.93
C GLU A 706 -30.77 26.89 10.60
N THR A 707 -31.79 27.23 11.40
CA THR A 707 -33.16 26.69 11.25
C THR A 707 -33.73 26.99 9.86
N GLY A 708 -34.18 25.95 9.14
CA GLY A 708 -34.73 26.07 7.78
C GLY A 708 -33.71 25.89 6.66
N LEU A 709 -32.41 25.87 6.97
CA LEU A 709 -31.34 25.77 5.98
C LEU A 709 -31.27 24.36 5.36
N VAL A 710 -31.45 23.32 6.17
CA VAL A 710 -31.41 21.93 5.69
C VAL A 710 -32.53 21.69 4.69
N GLU A 711 -33.73 22.18 4.99
CA GLU A 711 -34.90 22.08 4.10
C GLU A 711 -34.71 22.87 2.81
N LEU A 712 -34.08 24.05 2.89
CA LEU A 712 -33.72 24.85 1.71
C LEU A 712 -32.75 24.09 0.80
N ILE A 713 -31.66 23.57 1.35
CA ILE A 713 -30.65 22.80 0.60
C ILE A 713 -31.27 21.53 -0.01
N ALA A 714 -32.07 20.80 0.76
CA ALA A 714 -32.74 19.58 0.27
C ALA A 714 -33.72 19.89 -0.87
N ASN A 715 -34.43 21.02 -0.81
CA ASN A 715 -35.34 21.44 -1.89
C ASN A 715 -34.58 21.83 -3.17
N ASP A 716 -33.43 22.50 -3.05
CA ASP A 716 -32.58 22.88 -4.20
C ASP A 716 -32.05 21.66 -5.00
N ILE A 717 -32.11 20.45 -4.43
CA ILE A 717 -31.57 19.21 -5.00
C ILE A 717 -32.62 18.35 -5.68
N LEU A 718 -33.85 18.36 -5.18
CA LEU A 718 -34.90 17.46 -5.66
C LEU A 718 -35.24 17.66 -7.15
N GLU A 719 -34.85 18.78 -7.74
CA GLU A 719 -35.04 19.11 -9.15
C GLU A 719 -33.81 18.78 -10.04
N GLU A 720 -32.74 18.20 -9.48
CA GLU A 720 -31.43 18.07 -10.13
C GLU A 720 -31.03 16.63 -10.51
N PRO A 721 -30.67 16.37 -11.78
CA PRO A 721 -30.06 15.10 -12.18
C PRO A 721 -28.58 15.02 -11.74
N GLY A 722 -28.21 13.92 -11.06
CA GLY A 722 -26.84 13.65 -10.61
C GLY A 722 -26.38 14.57 -9.49
N ALA A 723 -27.28 14.93 -8.57
CA ALA A 723 -27.11 16.03 -7.64
C ALA A 723 -26.19 15.78 -6.44
N LEU A 724 -25.94 14.53 -6.04
CA LEU A 724 -25.22 14.25 -4.78
C LEU A 724 -23.77 14.77 -4.75
N PRO A 725 -22.98 14.68 -5.83
CA PRO A 725 -21.66 15.31 -5.89
C PRO A 725 -21.72 16.84 -5.76
N LEU A 726 -22.73 17.49 -6.37
CA LEU A 726 -22.94 18.93 -6.25
C LEU A 726 -23.37 19.32 -4.83
N LEU A 727 -24.26 18.53 -4.22
CA LEU A 727 -24.65 18.70 -2.82
C LEU A 727 -23.42 18.66 -1.92
N GLN A 728 -22.62 17.60 -2.02
CA GLN A 728 -21.44 17.43 -1.17
C GLN A 728 -20.42 18.54 -1.38
N PHE A 729 -20.22 18.99 -2.62
CA PHE A 729 -19.39 20.17 -2.90
C PHE A 729 -19.92 21.44 -2.23
N ALA A 730 -21.21 21.72 -2.38
CA ALA A 730 -21.82 22.91 -1.79
C ALA A 730 -21.78 22.87 -0.25
N LEU A 731 -21.98 21.71 0.36
CA LEU A 731 -21.85 21.52 1.81
C LEU A 731 -20.41 21.71 2.28
N THR A 732 -19.42 21.20 1.53
CA THR A 732 -18.00 21.44 1.81
C THR A 732 -17.70 22.93 1.80
N GLU A 733 -18.06 23.67 0.75
CA GLU A 733 -17.82 25.13 0.69
C GLU A 733 -18.63 25.87 1.78
N LEU A 734 -19.88 25.49 2.04
CA LEU A 734 -20.69 26.09 3.09
C LEU A 734 -20.04 25.92 4.48
N PHE A 735 -19.44 24.77 4.73
CA PHE A 735 -18.73 24.50 5.97
C PHE A 735 -17.44 25.31 6.07
N GLU A 736 -16.70 25.52 4.97
CA GLU A 736 -15.53 26.41 4.97
C GLU A 736 -15.92 27.88 5.23
N HIS A 737 -17.12 28.28 4.81
CA HIS A 737 -17.69 29.63 5.03
C HIS A 737 -18.51 29.77 6.32
N ARG A 738 -18.45 28.78 7.23
CA ARG A 738 -19.21 28.80 8.50
C ARG A 738 -18.78 29.96 9.42
N GLN A 739 -19.70 30.38 10.29
CA GLN A 739 -19.43 31.33 11.36
C GLN A 739 -19.27 30.57 12.69
N GLY A 740 -18.02 30.31 13.09
CA GLY A 740 -17.68 29.48 14.25
C GLY A 740 -18.16 28.04 14.05
N ARG A 741 -19.20 27.62 14.80
CA ARG A 741 -19.83 26.30 14.65
C ARG A 741 -21.11 26.32 13.81
N ARG A 742 -21.54 27.47 13.27
CA ARG A 742 -22.82 27.60 12.57
C ARG A 742 -22.67 27.72 11.05
N LEU A 743 -23.43 26.89 10.32
CA LEU A 743 -23.66 27.02 8.88
C LEU A 743 -24.92 27.89 8.69
N THR A 744 -24.82 28.98 7.92
CA THR A 744 -25.85 30.03 7.85
C THR A 744 -26.48 30.16 6.45
N HIS A 745 -27.69 30.71 6.37
CA HIS A 745 -28.35 31.03 5.09
C HIS A 745 -27.55 32.05 4.27
N GLU A 746 -26.92 33.02 4.95
CA GLU A 746 -26.08 34.04 4.32
C GLU A 746 -24.90 33.38 3.59
N ALA A 747 -24.13 32.54 4.27
CA ALA A 747 -23.03 31.80 3.67
C ALA A 747 -23.50 30.91 2.50
N TYR A 748 -24.67 30.28 2.63
CA TYR A 748 -25.24 29.46 1.57
C TYR A 748 -25.61 30.28 0.31
N GLN A 749 -26.11 31.50 0.48
CA GLN A 749 -26.37 32.42 -0.64
C GLN A 749 -25.09 32.98 -1.25
N GLU A 750 -24.06 33.23 -0.43
CA GLU A 750 -22.74 33.69 -0.88
C GLU A 750 -22.01 32.66 -1.74
N ILE A 751 -22.09 31.36 -1.40
CA ILE A 751 -21.56 30.31 -2.28
C ILE A 751 -22.45 30.09 -3.51
N GLY A 752 -23.69 30.59 -3.50
CA GLY A 752 -24.61 30.53 -4.64
C GLY A 752 -25.50 29.28 -4.68
N GLY A 753 -25.72 28.64 -3.54
CA GLY A 753 -26.50 27.41 -3.42
C GLY A 753 -25.83 26.19 -4.09
N VAL A 754 -26.56 25.07 -4.16
CA VAL A 754 -26.02 23.79 -4.67
C VAL A 754 -25.44 23.91 -6.09
N ARG A 755 -26.20 24.49 -7.03
CA ARG A 755 -25.74 24.68 -8.42
C ARG A 755 -24.64 25.74 -8.55
N GLY A 756 -24.76 26.84 -7.81
CA GLY A 756 -23.88 28.00 -7.96
C GLY A 756 -22.51 27.82 -7.33
N ALA A 757 -22.37 26.97 -6.32
CA ALA A 757 -21.10 26.76 -5.60
C ALA A 757 -19.97 26.33 -6.53
N LEU A 758 -20.17 25.24 -7.29
CA LEU A 758 -19.14 24.71 -8.20
C LEU A 758 -18.79 25.72 -9.30
N ARG A 759 -19.81 26.35 -9.89
CA ARG A 759 -19.63 27.37 -10.93
C ARG A 759 -18.83 28.57 -10.41
N ARG A 760 -19.20 29.13 -9.26
CA ARG A 760 -18.51 30.30 -8.67
C ARG A 760 -17.08 29.96 -8.30
N ARG A 761 -16.83 28.76 -7.75
CA ARG A 761 -15.47 28.31 -7.43
C ARG A 761 -14.61 28.20 -8.68
N ALA A 762 -15.07 27.47 -9.70
CA ALA A 762 -14.33 27.29 -10.95
C ALA A 762 -14.02 28.63 -11.62
N GLU A 763 -15.00 29.54 -11.69
CA GLU A 763 -14.81 30.86 -12.29
C GLU A 763 -13.85 31.74 -11.48
N LYS A 764 -13.96 31.74 -10.14
CA LYS A 764 -13.04 32.47 -9.26
C LYS A 764 -11.60 31.99 -9.45
N VAL A 765 -11.40 30.66 -9.47
CA VAL A 765 -10.08 30.05 -9.68
C VAL A 765 -9.51 30.46 -11.04
N PHE A 766 -10.29 30.30 -12.12
CA PHE A 766 -9.86 30.66 -13.47
C PHE A 766 -9.57 32.16 -13.64
N SER A 767 -10.42 33.02 -13.08
CA SER A 767 -10.26 34.48 -13.17
C SER A 767 -9.02 35.02 -12.44
N ASN A 768 -8.54 34.29 -11.43
CA ASN A 768 -7.33 34.65 -10.67
C ASN A 768 -6.03 34.22 -11.37
N LEU A 769 -6.10 33.42 -12.43
CA LEU A 769 -4.94 33.01 -13.23
C LEU A 769 -4.45 34.17 -14.10
N THR A 770 -3.16 34.19 -14.39
CA THR A 770 -2.58 35.09 -15.39
C THR A 770 -3.05 34.73 -16.80
N PRO A 771 -2.97 35.65 -17.79
CA PRO A 771 -3.42 35.36 -19.15
C PRO A 771 -2.75 34.13 -19.80
N VAL A 772 -1.47 33.87 -19.48
CA VAL A 772 -0.75 32.68 -19.97
C VAL A 772 -1.31 31.41 -19.33
N GLU A 773 -1.48 31.41 -18.00
CA GLU A 773 -2.06 30.29 -17.25
C GLU A 773 -3.51 29.99 -17.66
N GLN A 774 -4.31 31.02 -18.02
CA GLN A 774 -5.68 30.83 -18.53
C GLN A 774 -5.69 30.10 -19.87
N VAL A 775 -4.78 30.41 -20.79
CA VAL A 775 -4.64 29.70 -22.05
C VAL A 775 -4.22 28.25 -21.79
N THR A 776 -3.24 28.01 -20.92
CA THR A 776 -2.82 26.66 -20.51
C THR A 776 -3.98 25.87 -19.89
N ALA A 777 -4.77 26.49 -19.01
CA ALA A 777 -5.94 25.86 -18.41
C ALA A 777 -6.98 25.45 -19.47
N LYS A 778 -7.28 26.32 -20.45
CA LYS A 778 -8.17 25.97 -21.59
C LYS A 778 -7.66 24.73 -22.33
N GLN A 779 -6.36 24.66 -22.62
CA GLN A 779 -5.75 23.51 -23.31
C GLN A 779 -5.86 22.20 -22.50
N ILE A 780 -5.59 22.27 -21.20
CA ILE A 780 -5.68 21.11 -20.30
C ILE A 780 -7.14 20.63 -20.25
N PHE A 781 -8.10 21.49 -19.91
CA PHE A 781 -9.49 21.07 -19.72
C PHE A 781 -10.14 20.50 -20.99
N LEU A 782 -9.81 21.03 -22.18
CA LEU A 782 -10.31 20.47 -23.44
C LEU A 782 -9.79 19.04 -23.70
N ARG A 783 -8.60 18.68 -23.21
CA ARG A 783 -8.07 17.31 -23.28
C ARG A 783 -8.71 16.35 -22.27
N LEU A 784 -9.19 16.88 -21.15
CA LEU A 784 -9.83 16.11 -20.07
C LEU A 784 -11.32 15.82 -20.32
N VAL A 785 -11.86 16.19 -21.49
CA VAL A 785 -13.29 16.01 -21.83
C VAL A 785 -13.45 15.17 -23.10
N THR A 786 -14.50 14.35 -23.09
CA THR A 786 -14.99 13.55 -24.21
C THR A 786 -16.31 14.13 -24.71
N PRO A 787 -16.32 14.79 -25.89
CA PRO A 787 -17.56 15.31 -26.44
C PRO A 787 -18.52 14.17 -26.81
N GLY A 788 -19.71 14.15 -26.22
CA GLY A 788 -20.73 13.13 -26.51
C GLY A 788 -21.33 13.26 -27.92
N GLU A 789 -21.70 12.13 -28.55
CA GLU A 789 -22.45 12.09 -29.82
C GLU A 789 -23.95 11.98 -29.54
N GLY A 790 -24.62 13.12 -29.27
CA GLY A 790 -26.04 13.15 -28.89
C GLY A 790 -26.32 12.64 -27.47
N ARG A 791 -25.28 12.54 -26.64
CA ARG A 791 -25.30 12.22 -25.21
C ARG A 791 -24.53 13.30 -24.44
N GLU A 792 -24.62 13.27 -23.11
CA GLU A 792 -23.84 14.19 -22.25
C GLU A 792 -22.33 14.04 -22.46
N ASP A 793 -21.60 15.14 -22.28
CA ASP A 793 -20.14 15.15 -22.30
C ASP A 793 -19.58 14.44 -21.08
N THR A 794 -18.58 13.59 -21.29
CA THR A 794 -18.00 12.75 -20.22
C THR A 794 -16.56 13.17 -19.95
N ARG A 795 -16.09 12.92 -18.73
CA ARG A 795 -14.69 13.17 -18.37
C ARG A 795 -13.75 12.15 -19.03
N ARG A 796 -12.49 12.54 -19.23
CA ARG A 796 -11.42 11.69 -19.76
C ARG A 796 -10.23 11.71 -18.80
N LYS A 797 -9.71 10.52 -18.50
CA LYS A 797 -8.45 10.32 -17.77
C LYS A 797 -7.28 10.48 -18.74
N VAL A 798 -6.32 11.34 -18.40
CA VAL A 798 -5.19 11.73 -19.26
C VAL A 798 -3.89 11.50 -18.50
N LEU A 799 -2.87 10.94 -19.16
CA LEU A 799 -1.55 10.78 -18.54
C LEU A 799 -0.89 12.15 -18.35
N ARG A 800 -0.21 12.36 -17.22
CA ARG A 800 0.54 13.60 -16.96
C ARG A 800 1.54 13.91 -18.07
N ALA A 801 2.15 12.87 -18.65
CA ALA A 801 3.07 12.94 -19.78
C ALA A 801 2.42 13.52 -21.05
N GLU A 802 1.12 13.33 -21.27
CA GLU A 802 0.42 13.94 -22.41
C GLU A 802 0.35 15.47 -22.32
N LEU A 803 0.47 16.03 -21.11
CA LEU A 803 0.38 17.47 -20.86
C LEU A 803 1.74 18.17 -20.87
N ASP A 804 2.85 17.44 -20.66
CA ASP A 804 4.20 18.00 -20.49
C ASP A 804 4.71 18.85 -21.65
N THR A 805 4.13 18.68 -22.84
CA THR A 805 4.59 19.31 -24.09
C THR A 805 3.67 20.42 -24.59
N LEU A 806 2.66 20.80 -23.79
CA LEU A 806 1.67 21.82 -24.14
C LEU A 806 2.18 23.25 -23.90
N GLU A 807 3.03 23.44 -22.89
CA GLU A 807 3.60 24.71 -22.45
C GLU A 807 4.84 24.42 -21.58
N ASN A 808 5.43 25.45 -20.98
CA ASN A 808 6.45 25.33 -19.95
C ASN A 808 5.92 24.45 -18.79
N PRO A 809 6.69 23.41 -18.39
CA PRO A 809 6.34 22.52 -17.28
C PRO A 809 6.00 23.24 -15.97
N GLU A 810 6.64 24.37 -15.66
CA GLU A 810 6.35 25.17 -14.46
C GLU A 810 4.93 25.77 -14.51
N THR A 811 4.51 26.29 -15.67
CA THR A 811 3.17 26.84 -15.87
C THR A 811 2.11 25.75 -15.77
N ILE A 812 2.35 24.60 -16.41
CA ILE A 812 1.44 23.45 -16.34
C ILE A 812 1.29 22.99 -14.88
N GLN A 813 2.41 22.81 -14.17
CA GLN A 813 2.38 22.35 -12.79
C GLN A 813 1.62 23.33 -11.91
N LYS A 814 1.86 24.64 -12.05
CA LYS A 814 1.17 25.66 -11.28
C LYS A 814 -0.34 25.69 -11.55
N VAL A 815 -0.77 25.53 -12.80
CA VAL A 815 -2.20 25.42 -13.15
C VAL A 815 -2.80 24.17 -12.51
N LEU A 816 -2.15 23.01 -12.65
CA LEU A 816 -2.59 21.76 -12.04
C LEU A 816 -2.72 21.90 -10.51
N ASP A 817 -1.70 22.41 -9.83
CA ASP A 817 -1.70 22.62 -8.37
C ASP A 817 -2.84 23.58 -7.95
N THR A 818 -3.09 24.63 -8.73
CA THR A 818 -4.15 25.61 -8.43
C THR A 818 -5.54 24.98 -8.51
N PHE A 819 -5.80 24.18 -9.55
CA PHE A 819 -7.09 23.49 -9.70
C PHE A 819 -7.21 22.26 -8.78
N ASP A 820 -6.10 21.64 -8.39
CA ASP A 820 -6.03 20.58 -7.37
C ASP A 820 -6.42 21.11 -5.99
N GLN A 821 -5.78 22.20 -5.55
CA GLN A 821 -6.11 22.88 -4.30
C GLN A 821 -7.56 23.36 -4.23
N ALA A 822 -8.13 23.69 -5.40
CA ALA A 822 -9.54 24.03 -5.52
C ALA A 822 -10.48 22.81 -5.62
N ARG A 823 -9.95 21.59 -5.62
CA ARG A 823 -10.67 20.32 -5.76
C ARG A 823 -11.50 20.27 -7.04
N LEU A 824 -10.94 20.72 -8.16
CA LEU A 824 -11.60 20.72 -9.47
C LEU A 824 -10.98 19.68 -10.43
N LEU A 825 -9.77 19.21 -10.12
CA LEU A 825 -9.10 18.10 -10.78
C LEU A 825 -8.92 16.94 -9.79
N SER A 826 -8.85 15.72 -10.32
CA SER A 826 -8.48 14.53 -9.57
C SER A 826 -7.21 13.93 -10.17
N PHE A 827 -6.34 13.46 -9.29
CA PHE A 827 -5.05 12.87 -9.64
C PHE A 827 -5.03 11.42 -9.16
N ASP A 828 -4.65 10.53 -10.06
CA ASP A 828 -4.57 9.09 -9.79
C ASP A 828 -3.34 8.51 -10.49
N ARG A 829 -3.15 7.20 -10.46
CA ARG A 829 -2.14 6.52 -11.26
C ARG A 829 -2.80 5.64 -12.31
N ASP A 830 -2.18 5.62 -13.49
CA ASP A 830 -2.46 4.61 -14.49
C ASP A 830 -2.15 3.24 -13.91
N SER A 831 -3.04 2.27 -14.08
CA SER A 831 -2.91 0.98 -13.43
C SER A 831 -1.74 0.16 -13.96
N ASN A 832 -1.43 0.27 -15.26
CA ASN A 832 -0.34 -0.47 -15.90
C ASN A 832 1.02 0.20 -15.75
N SER A 833 1.13 1.46 -16.15
CA SER A 833 2.40 2.20 -16.12
C SER A 833 2.73 2.75 -14.73
N ARG A 834 1.72 2.83 -13.83
CA ARG A 834 1.79 3.55 -12.54
C ARG A 834 2.14 5.04 -12.71
N GLU A 835 2.06 5.56 -13.94
CA GLU A 835 2.29 6.96 -14.25
C GLU A 835 1.16 7.82 -13.70
N PRO A 836 1.44 9.07 -13.28
CA PRO A 836 0.40 9.97 -12.81
C PRO A 836 -0.61 10.27 -13.92
N THR A 837 -1.88 10.23 -13.56
CA THR A 837 -3.03 10.55 -14.41
C THR A 837 -3.81 11.70 -13.82
N ILE A 838 -4.49 12.45 -14.69
CA ILE A 838 -5.29 13.63 -14.36
C ILE A 838 -6.65 13.49 -15.01
N GLU A 839 -7.70 13.82 -14.28
CA GLU A 839 -9.05 13.92 -14.80
C GLU A 839 -9.81 15.11 -14.19
N VAL A 840 -10.90 15.52 -14.83
CA VAL A 840 -11.85 16.41 -14.18
C VAL A 840 -12.47 15.67 -13.00
N ALA A 841 -12.46 16.29 -11.82
CA ALA A 841 -12.89 15.62 -10.61
C ALA A 841 -14.36 15.20 -10.64
N HIS A 842 -15.24 15.88 -11.40
CA HIS A 842 -16.59 15.40 -11.67
C HIS A 842 -17.20 15.93 -13.00
N GLU A 843 -18.03 15.13 -13.67
CA GLU A 843 -18.75 15.53 -14.92
C GLU A 843 -19.63 16.77 -14.72
N ALA A 844 -20.08 17.02 -13.49
CA ALA A 844 -20.87 18.20 -13.13
C ALA A 844 -20.10 19.51 -13.40
N LEU A 845 -18.77 19.49 -13.31
CA LEU A 845 -17.96 20.67 -13.66
C LEU A 845 -18.12 21.03 -15.14
N ILE A 846 -18.19 20.02 -16.02
CA ILE A 846 -18.38 20.20 -17.47
C ILE A 846 -19.74 20.85 -17.74
N ARG A 847 -20.77 20.47 -16.97
CA ARG A 847 -22.15 20.97 -17.14
C ARG A 847 -22.37 22.37 -16.57
N GLU A 848 -21.81 22.66 -15.40
CA GLU A 848 -22.11 23.88 -14.63
C GLU A 848 -21.11 25.02 -14.89
N TRP A 849 -19.88 24.72 -15.31
CA TRP A 849 -18.88 25.74 -15.62
C TRP A 849 -19.10 26.31 -17.02
N LEU A 850 -19.77 27.47 -17.08
CA LEU A 850 -20.14 28.13 -18.34
C LEU A 850 -18.94 28.31 -19.28
N THR A 851 -17.80 28.75 -18.76
CA THR A 851 -16.60 29.05 -19.54
C THR A 851 -16.05 27.80 -20.23
N LEU A 852 -16.05 26.64 -19.57
CA LEU A 852 -15.66 25.37 -20.18
C LEU A 852 -16.65 24.92 -21.26
N ARG A 853 -17.96 25.10 -21.03
CA ARG A 853 -18.95 24.80 -22.07
C ARG A 853 -18.78 25.66 -23.30
N GLU A 854 -18.55 26.96 -23.13
CA GLU A 854 -18.29 27.87 -24.24
C GLU A 854 -17.08 27.39 -25.05
N TRP A 855 -16.00 26.94 -24.41
CA TRP A 855 -14.85 26.38 -25.11
C TRP A 855 -15.17 25.09 -25.89
N LEU A 856 -16.00 24.22 -25.32
CA LEU A 856 -16.41 22.96 -25.96
C LEU A 856 -17.36 23.22 -27.14
N ASP A 857 -18.30 24.15 -26.99
CA ASP A 857 -19.28 24.50 -28.02
C ASP A 857 -18.63 25.26 -29.19
N GLU A 858 -17.60 26.08 -28.92
CA GLU A 858 -16.79 26.76 -29.94
C GLU A 858 -16.11 25.79 -30.93
N ASN A 859 -15.71 24.58 -30.48
CA ASN A 859 -14.88 23.68 -31.29
C ASN A 859 -15.11 22.18 -31.02
N ARG A 860 -16.37 21.77 -30.91
CA ARG A 860 -16.75 20.40 -30.52
C ARG A 860 -16.22 19.32 -31.48
N GLU A 861 -16.38 19.56 -32.77
CA GLU A 861 -15.86 18.65 -33.82
C GLU A 861 -14.33 18.58 -33.79
N GLY A 862 -13.67 19.70 -33.46
CA GLY A 862 -12.23 19.75 -33.31
C GLY A 862 -11.73 18.86 -32.17
N VAL A 863 -12.31 19.01 -30.98
CA VAL A 863 -11.95 18.19 -29.81
C VAL A 863 -12.14 16.70 -30.10
N ARG A 864 -13.16 16.31 -30.88
CA ARG A 864 -13.34 14.92 -31.34
C ARG A 864 -12.25 14.46 -32.30
N LEU A 865 -11.90 15.28 -33.31
CA LEU A 865 -10.82 14.96 -34.25
C LEU A 865 -9.47 14.83 -33.54
N HIS A 866 -9.18 15.75 -32.61
CA HIS A 866 -8.01 15.69 -31.76
C HIS A 866 -7.95 14.38 -30.97
N ARG A 867 -9.08 13.95 -30.39
CA ARG A 867 -9.17 12.67 -29.67
C ARG A 867 -8.79 11.48 -30.54
N HIS A 868 -9.38 11.38 -31.73
CA HIS A 868 -9.07 10.30 -32.66
C HIS A 868 -7.59 10.31 -33.06
N LEU A 869 -6.99 11.51 -33.23
CA LEU A 869 -5.56 11.64 -33.47
C LEU A 869 -4.72 11.10 -32.30
N THR A 870 -5.06 11.44 -31.05
CA THR A 870 -4.33 10.92 -29.87
C THR A 870 -4.40 9.39 -29.80
N GLU A 871 -5.58 8.80 -30.06
CA GLU A 871 -5.77 7.34 -30.07
C GLU A 871 -4.96 6.67 -31.19
N ALA A 872 -5.00 7.22 -32.42
CA ALA A 872 -4.23 6.70 -33.55
C ALA A 872 -2.71 6.81 -33.33
N ALA A 873 -2.24 7.92 -32.77
CA ALA A 873 -0.82 8.12 -32.50
C ALA A 873 -0.29 7.13 -31.44
N ARG A 874 -1.11 6.78 -30.45
CA ARG A 874 -0.80 5.73 -29.47
C ARG A 874 -0.76 4.34 -30.08
N GLU A 875 -1.75 4.02 -30.91
CA GLU A 875 -1.78 2.74 -31.62
C GLU A 875 -0.55 2.58 -32.52
N TRP A 876 -0.17 3.64 -33.24
CA TRP A 876 1.05 3.69 -34.02
C TRP A 876 2.31 3.46 -33.18
N GLN A 877 2.42 4.10 -32.01
CA GLN A 877 3.54 3.86 -31.10
C GLN A 877 3.57 2.42 -30.59
N ALA A 878 2.42 1.87 -30.22
CA ALA A 878 2.29 0.49 -29.73
C ALA A 878 2.63 -0.55 -30.80
N MET A 879 2.35 -0.25 -32.08
CA MET A 879 2.71 -1.09 -33.23
C MET A 879 4.14 -0.84 -33.74
N ASN A 880 5.04 -0.30 -32.91
CA ASN A 880 6.42 0.04 -33.29
C ASN A 880 6.53 0.92 -34.54
N GLN A 881 5.65 1.91 -34.63
CA GLN A 881 5.63 2.92 -35.69
C GLN A 881 5.31 2.38 -37.10
N ASP A 882 4.45 1.37 -37.22
CA ASP A 882 4.01 0.80 -38.50
C ASP A 882 3.35 1.84 -39.42
N SER A 883 3.79 1.94 -40.68
CA SER A 883 3.23 2.88 -41.66
C SER A 883 1.82 2.52 -42.15
N GLY A 884 1.35 1.31 -41.87
CA GLY A 884 0.01 0.82 -42.23
C GLY A 884 -1.14 1.47 -41.46
N VAL A 885 -0.87 2.04 -40.28
CA VAL A 885 -1.89 2.69 -39.42
C VAL A 885 -1.87 4.23 -39.51
N LEU A 886 -0.95 4.80 -40.29
CA LEU A 886 -0.87 6.25 -40.53
C LEU A 886 -2.11 6.78 -41.27
N TYR A 887 -2.47 8.03 -40.99
CA TYR A 887 -3.56 8.69 -41.71
C TYR A 887 -3.19 8.95 -43.16
N ARG A 888 -4.18 8.79 -44.07
CA ARG A 888 -4.03 9.01 -45.51
C ARG A 888 -5.30 9.65 -46.09
N GLY A 889 -5.15 10.42 -47.17
CA GLY A 889 -6.25 10.98 -47.95
C GLY A 889 -7.16 11.89 -47.11
N ALA A 890 -8.47 11.68 -47.21
CA ALA A 890 -9.46 12.56 -46.57
C ALA A 890 -9.28 12.72 -45.05
N ARG A 891 -8.80 11.67 -44.34
CA ARG A 891 -8.54 11.75 -42.88
C ARG A 891 -7.35 12.64 -42.56
N LEU A 892 -6.29 12.60 -43.36
CA LEU A 892 -5.11 13.44 -43.17
C LEU A 892 -5.42 14.91 -43.50
N ILE A 893 -6.12 15.17 -44.60
CA ILE A 893 -6.58 16.53 -44.95
C ILE A 893 -7.42 17.14 -43.82
N GLN A 894 -8.41 16.38 -43.33
CA GLN A 894 -9.32 16.85 -42.29
C GLN A 894 -8.61 17.21 -40.98
N ILE A 895 -7.61 16.41 -40.56
CA ILE A 895 -6.86 16.71 -39.34
C ILE A 895 -5.85 17.84 -39.54
N THR A 896 -5.24 17.98 -40.73
CA THR A 896 -4.30 19.07 -41.02
C THR A 896 -4.99 20.43 -41.06
N GLU A 897 -6.15 20.53 -41.73
CA GLU A 897 -6.98 21.76 -41.73
C GLU A 897 -7.46 22.15 -40.32
N TYR A 898 -7.59 21.15 -39.44
CA TYR A 898 -7.96 21.36 -38.06
C TYR A 898 -6.79 21.84 -37.20
N VAL A 899 -5.59 21.24 -37.34
CA VAL A 899 -4.38 21.61 -36.59
C VAL A 899 -3.96 23.05 -36.89
N GLU A 900 -4.20 23.55 -38.11
CA GLU A 900 -3.98 24.97 -38.46
C GLU A 900 -4.82 25.95 -37.63
N LYS A 901 -5.93 25.50 -37.03
CA LYS A 901 -6.83 26.31 -36.16
C LYS A 901 -6.43 26.31 -34.67
N GLN A 902 -5.36 25.59 -34.29
CA GLN A 902 -4.63 25.66 -33.01
C GLN A 902 -5.36 25.37 -31.67
N VAL A 903 -6.43 24.55 -31.62
CA VAL A 903 -7.00 24.12 -30.32
C VAL A 903 -7.64 22.72 -30.36
N PRO A 904 -7.20 21.72 -29.55
CA PRO A 904 -6.07 21.75 -28.62
C PRO A 904 -4.69 21.71 -29.30
N ALA A 905 -3.66 22.23 -28.61
CA ALA A 905 -2.27 22.11 -29.03
C ALA A 905 -1.82 20.64 -29.04
N LEU A 906 -1.04 20.24 -30.03
CA LEU A 906 -0.56 18.86 -30.18
C LEU A 906 0.61 18.55 -29.24
N ASN A 907 0.64 17.34 -28.67
CA ASN A 907 1.81 16.83 -27.95
C ASN A 907 2.87 16.28 -28.92
N GLU A 908 4.04 15.89 -28.41
CA GLU A 908 5.14 15.39 -29.26
C GLU A 908 4.77 14.14 -30.07
N LEU A 909 4.04 13.20 -29.46
CA LEU A 909 3.64 11.96 -30.12
C LEU A 909 2.66 12.22 -31.28
N GLU A 910 1.66 13.07 -31.04
CA GLU A 910 0.67 13.48 -32.04
C GLU A 910 1.35 14.22 -33.20
N ARG A 911 2.33 15.10 -32.91
CA ARG A 911 3.13 15.78 -33.94
C ARG A 911 3.96 14.79 -34.76
N ALA A 912 4.62 13.84 -34.11
CA ALA A 912 5.42 12.82 -34.78
C ALA A 912 4.57 11.94 -35.69
N PHE A 913 3.37 11.53 -35.23
CA PHE A 913 2.43 10.74 -36.02
C PHE A 913 1.93 11.50 -37.26
N LEU A 914 1.55 12.78 -37.11
CA LEU A 914 1.13 13.59 -38.26
C LEU A 914 2.27 13.84 -39.24
N GLN A 915 3.48 14.11 -38.73
CA GLN A 915 4.65 14.29 -39.57
C GLN A 915 4.97 13.02 -40.36
N ALA A 916 4.90 11.84 -39.72
CA ALA A 916 5.05 10.56 -40.40
C ALA A 916 3.94 10.32 -41.43
N SER A 917 2.69 10.65 -41.10
CA SER A 917 1.55 10.55 -42.02
C SER A 917 1.73 11.43 -43.26
N HIS A 918 2.26 12.64 -43.10
CA HIS A 918 2.59 13.56 -44.21
C HIS A 918 3.79 13.14 -45.06
N VAL A 919 4.71 12.33 -44.51
CA VAL A 919 5.87 11.82 -45.25
C VAL A 919 5.51 10.59 -46.09
N GLU A 920 4.52 9.81 -45.64
CA GLU A 920 4.06 8.57 -46.29
C GLU A 920 2.98 8.81 -47.36
N GLU A 921 2.24 9.94 -47.28
CA GLU A 921 1.29 10.41 -48.31
C GLU A 921 2.00 11.04 -49.52
#